data_AF-A0A3T1CD83-F1
#
_entry.id   AF-A0A3T1CD83-F1
#
_cell.length_a   1.000
_cell.length_b   1.000
_cell.length_c   1.000
_cell.angle_alpha   90.00
_cell.angle_beta   90.00
_cell.angle_gamma   90.00
#
_symmetry.space_group_name_H-M   'P 1'
#
loop_
_entity.id
_entity.type
_entity.pdbx_description
1 polymer ?
#
loop_
_entity_poly.entity_id
_entity_poly.type
_entity_poly.pdbx_seq_one_letter_code
_entity_poly.pdbx_strand_id
1 'polypeptide(L)'
;MNDKASEIANYNELKFSREQGFFDKSFGIRLLIGTIFFICFFAFLHFREVRVEVLELNSIAPNYTVTQVDFDFYDEEATIILKQEVVKDVGKIYALSEKCVRQRRIEFENFLIYNQDWRKYSEKSTFEEMYKGVDALEKALLKLRFTDPRTMQKMQDIGLSTENYLAYTPEEMEDVIIPSAVWDYVKEFTFPPTFISSVTANFIIDYFQAMTWKVQEDFPAYRYISRKIQALVPDKYTHVSAGSRIINQGDKVTARHIAMLQAMKKALGESRNLWHPLTLLGSFVMTLLLTGICVAYFHVNSPSILTSNRKLFLIVTIVLLTLGLTKITEFFLLNSKINLIEVVRYPLFVPFAAILLCSLMNSAVATFVSALLTFIFTMTLAFDRQGFMILNLATALVAILSTHSLRKRKEIFVVCGKAWVSAVGLILAMSFYNNSLWNFSLFPDIMCVAFFLLLSAILVVGLLPLFESVFRIMTDVTLMEYMDPNNDLLRRLTIEAPGTYQHSVVVGNLAESAASAIGANGLFCRVATLYHDVGKLATPQYFTENQQGGMNIHQLLTPLESAQVILAHVSEGVAMGRKAGLPEQFIDIIKEHHGTTRVYYFYRKQLEKMEGDINLVDEKDFRYSGPRPRSKESVIIMIADTLEAASRSLDKVTEHTLSELSNRLIREKADDGQFDDCLLTFEELAMVKETLIKTLVASGHSRVKYPTKELKKETAHGETIPSCEA
;
A
#
# COMPACT_ATOMS: atom_id res chain seq x y z
N MET A 1 33.80 5.75 -23.42
CA MET A 1 33.20 6.22 -22.15
C MET A 1 32.08 5.31 -21.61
N ASN A 2 31.76 4.17 -22.25
CA ASN A 2 30.61 3.33 -21.86
C ASN A 2 30.90 2.13 -20.94
N ASP A 3 32.16 1.78 -20.62
CA ASP A 3 32.43 0.64 -19.73
C ASP A 3 32.41 0.99 -18.24
N LYS A 4 32.88 2.18 -17.86
CA LYS A 4 33.01 2.57 -16.43
C LYS A 4 31.67 2.75 -15.71
N ALA A 5 30.57 3.02 -16.41
CA ALA A 5 29.26 3.16 -15.76
C ALA A 5 28.62 1.81 -15.39
N SER A 6 28.96 0.74 -16.10
CA SER A 6 28.47 -0.61 -15.81
C SER A 6 29.24 -1.29 -14.67
N GLU A 7 30.52 -0.93 -14.50
CA GLU A 7 31.35 -1.37 -13.38
C GLU A 7 30.88 -0.76 -12.04
N ILE A 8 30.20 0.39 -12.08
CA ILE A 8 29.76 1.08 -10.86
C ILE A 8 28.58 0.39 -10.15
N ALA A 9 27.86 -0.50 -10.83
CA ALA A 9 26.63 -1.09 -10.29
C ALA A 9 26.84 -2.36 -9.44
N ASN A 10 28.07 -2.89 -9.35
CA ASN A 10 28.37 -4.19 -8.70
C ASN A 10 29.12 -4.07 -7.35
N TYR A 11 29.26 -2.86 -6.80
CA TYR A 11 30.13 -2.57 -5.64
C TYR A 11 29.65 -3.05 -4.27
N ASN A 12 28.39 -3.50 -4.15
CA ASN A 12 27.81 -3.90 -2.86
C ASN A 12 27.68 -5.43 -2.67
N GLU A 13 28.08 -6.24 -3.66
CA GLU A 13 27.92 -7.68 -3.56
C GLU A 13 29.10 -8.32 -2.82
N LEU A 14 28.96 -8.37 -1.50
CA LEU A 14 29.87 -9.10 -0.62
C LEU A 14 29.80 -10.60 -0.92
N LYS A 15 30.78 -11.10 -1.69
CA LYS A 15 30.91 -12.51 -2.06
C LYS A 15 31.47 -13.35 -0.90
N PHE A 16 30.74 -13.42 0.21
CA PHE A 16 31.05 -14.35 1.31
C PHE A 16 30.49 -15.75 1.05
N SER A 17 30.92 -16.72 1.85
CA SER A 17 30.84 -18.16 1.62
C SER A 17 29.60 -18.61 0.83
N ARG A 18 29.84 -19.22 -0.33
CA ARG A 18 28.87 -19.97 -1.18
C ARG A 18 27.41 -19.77 -0.74
N GLU A 19 26.73 -18.80 -1.33
CA GLU A 19 25.26 -18.69 -1.45
C GLU A 19 24.66 -19.93 -2.15
N GLN A 20 24.88 -21.13 -1.62
CA GLN A 20 24.58 -22.38 -2.29
C GLN A 20 23.87 -23.32 -1.33
N GLY A 21 22.94 -22.78 -0.54
CA GLY A 21 21.83 -23.59 -0.05
C GLY A 21 21.00 -24.07 -1.25
N PHE A 22 20.28 -25.19 -1.09
CA PHE A 22 19.37 -25.72 -2.12
C PHE A 22 18.46 -24.63 -2.73
N PHE A 23 18.02 -23.69 -1.90
CA PHE A 23 17.18 -22.56 -2.30
C PHE A 23 17.82 -21.70 -3.39
N ASP A 24 19.11 -21.37 -3.30
CA ASP A 24 19.74 -20.37 -4.17
C ASP A 24 20.04 -20.90 -5.58
N LYS A 25 20.28 -22.22 -5.71
CA LYS A 25 20.61 -22.88 -6.99
C LYS A 25 19.47 -23.62 -7.67
N SER A 26 18.39 -23.94 -6.96
CA SER A 26 17.33 -24.79 -7.53
C SER A 26 16.60 -24.08 -8.66
N PHE A 27 16.70 -24.63 -9.87
CA PHE A 27 15.93 -24.14 -11.02
C PHE A 27 14.42 -24.22 -10.78
N GLY A 28 13.96 -25.27 -10.08
CA GLY A 28 12.53 -25.44 -9.75
C GLY A 28 11.99 -24.32 -8.86
N ILE A 29 12.78 -23.85 -7.88
CA ILE A 29 12.39 -22.72 -7.03
C ILE A 29 12.33 -21.43 -7.84
N ARG A 30 13.28 -21.21 -8.76
CA ARG A 30 13.25 -20.05 -9.66
C ARG A 30 11.98 -20.01 -10.51
N LEU A 31 11.62 -21.15 -11.09
CA LEU A 31 10.43 -21.29 -11.91
C LEU A 31 9.15 -21.09 -11.07
N LEU A 32 9.14 -21.59 -9.82
CA LEU A 32 8.04 -21.36 -8.89
C LEU A 32 7.86 -19.86 -8.57
N ILE A 33 8.94 -19.15 -8.23
CA ILE A 33 8.91 -17.70 -7.95
C ILE A 33 8.38 -16.94 -9.18
N GLY A 34 8.89 -17.25 -10.37
CA GLY A 34 8.44 -16.63 -11.62
C GLY A 34 6.97 -16.93 -11.93
N THR A 35 6.50 -18.15 -11.66
CA THR A 35 5.10 -18.55 -11.88
C THR A 35 4.16 -17.85 -10.92
N ILE A 36 4.52 -17.76 -9.63
CA ILE A 36 3.73 -17.01 -8.62
C ILE A 36 3.64 -15.54 -9.01
N PHE A 37 4.77 -14.92 -9.37
CA PHE A 37 4.78 -13.54 -9.87
C PHE A 37 3.84 -13.38 -11.06
N PHE A 38 3.95 -14.25 -12.07
CA PHE A 38 3.14 -14.19 -13.28
C PHE A 38 1.63 -14.31 -12.97
N ILE A 39 1.24 -15.26 -12.12
CA ILE A 39 -0.18 -15.46 -11.73
C ILE A 39 -0.72 -14.26 -10.98
N CYS A 40 0.01 -13.76 -9.97
CA CYS A 40 -0.42 -12.60 -9.19
C CYS A 40 -0.47 -11.34 -10.05
N PHE A 41 0.50 -11.17 -10.95
CA PHE A 41 0.54 -10.03 -11.86
C PHE A 41 -0.57 -10.10 -12.92
N PHE A 42 -0.86 -11.29 -13.45
CA PHE A 42 -2.03 -11.54 -14.30
C PHE A 42 -3.33 -11.17 -13.58
N ALA A 43 -3.53 -11.67 -12.36
CA ALA A 43 -4.71 -11.33 -11.56
C ALA A 43 -4.84 -9.82 -11.33
N PHE A 44 -3.73 -9.14 -11.02
CA PHE A 44 -3.71 -7.69 -10.83
C PHE A 44 -4.11 -6.91 -12.09
N LEU A 45 -3.61 -7.29 -13.26
CA LEU A 45 -3.97 -6.65 -14.54
C LEU A 45 -5.40 -7.00 -14.98
N HIS A 46 -5.81 -8.25 -14.76
CA HIS A 46 -7.11 -8.76 -15.21
C HIS A 46 -8.28 -8.21 -14.39
N PHE A 47 -8.14 -8.13 -13.06
CA PHE A 47 -9.13 -7.58 -12.13
C PHE A 47 -8.91 -6.08 -11.88
N ARG A 48 -8.87 -5.29 -12.96
CA ARG A 48 -8.92 -3.82 -12.92
C ARG A 48 -10.33 -3.32 -12.62
N GLU A 49 -10.47 -2.23 -11.87
CA GLU A 49 -11.74 -1.52 -11.67
C GLU A 49 -11.96 -0.43 -12.74
N VAL A 50 -13.21 -0.14 -13.08
CA VAL A 50 -13.56 0.93 -14.03
C VAL A 50 -14.01 2.16 -13.26
N ARG A 51 -13.30 3.28 -13.45
CA ARG A 51 -13.73 4.58 -12.92
C ARG A 51 -14.83 5.15 -13.81
N VAL A 52 -15.98 5.44 -13.20
CA VAL A 52 -16.95 6.40 -13.72
C VAL A 52 -16.93 7.61 -12.79
N GLU A 53 -17.04 8.81 -13.35
CA GLU A 53 -17.12 10.03 -12.54
C GLU A 53 -18.29 9.90 -11.55
N VAL A 54 -18.01 10.18 -10.27
CA VAL A 54 -19.03 10.28 -9.24
C VAL A 54 -19.39 11.77 -9.16
N LEU A 55 -20.66 12.08 -9.37
CA LEU A 55 -21.17 13.43 -9.26
C LEU A 55 -22.13 13.50 -8.08
N GLU A 56 -22.01 14.54 -7.25
CA GLU A 56 -22.90 14.76 -6.12
C GLU A 56 -24.20 15.45 -6.56
N LEU A 57 -25.32 15.04 -5.97
CA LEU A 57 -26.62 15.65 -6.26
C LEU A 57 -26.58 17.15 -5.92
N ASN A 58 -27.09 17.98 -6.84
CA ASN A 58 -27.08 19.45 -6.76
C ASN A 58 -25.72 20.14 -6.90
N SER A 59 -24.62 19.42 -7.12
CA SER A 59 -23.32 20.03 -7.45
C SER A 59 -23.31 20.59 -8.89
N ILE A 60 -22.30 21.40 -9.21
CA ILE A 60 -22.03 21.88 -10.58
C ILE A 60 -21.03 20.92 -11.21
N ALA A 61 -21.35 20.41 -12.40
CA ALA A 61 -20.48 19.49 -13.12
C ALA A 61 -19.15 20.17 -13.48
N PRO A 62 -18.00 19.63 -13.03
CA PRO A 62 -16.69 20.26 -13.27
C PRO A 62 -16.24 20.12 -14.72
N ASN A 63 -16.66 19.03 -15.39
CA ASN A 63 -16.33 18.69 -16.77
C ASN A 63 -17.60 18.21 -17.49
N TYR A 64 -17.55 18.14 -18.83
CA TYR A 64 -18.58 17.46 -19.60
C TYR A 64 -18.35 15.93 -19.57
N THR A 65 -19.42 15.15 -19.46
CA THR A 65 -19.36 13.68 -19.45
C THR A 65 -20.16 13.11 -20.62
N VAL A 66 -19.54 12.17 -21.34
CA VAL A 66 -20.13 11.49 -22.50
C VAL A 66 -20.26 10.00 -22.21
N THR A 67 -21.34 9.40 -22.69
CA THR A 67 -21.58 7.96 -22.61
C THR A 67 -20.52 7.17 -23.38
N GLN A 68 -19.96 6.15 -22.75
CA GLN A 68 -18.91 5.30 -23.34
C GLN A 68 -19.46 4.02 -23.98
N VAL A 69 -20.60 3.55 -23.49
CA VAL A 69 -21.28 2.33 -23.91
C VAL A 69 -22.77 2.60 -23.97
N ASP A 70 -23.48 1.76 -24.72
CA ASP A 70 -24.94 1.75 -24.71
C ASP A 70 -25.43 1.21 -23.36
N PHE A 71 -26.42 1.85 -22.75
CA PHE A 71 -27.06 1.34 -21.54
C PHE A 71 -28.50 1.82 -21.42
N ASP A 72 -29.27 1.05 -20.65
CA ASP A 72 -30.60 1.41 -20.20
C ASP A 72 -30.54 1.81 -18.73
N PHE A 73 -31.26 2.87 -18.35
CA PHE A 73 -31.38 3.27 -16.95
C PHE A 73 -32.85 3.49 -16.59
N TYR A 74 -33.18 3.28 -15.32
CA TYR A 74 -34.51 3.59 -14.80
C TYR A 74 -34.72 5.10 -14.77
N ASP A 75 -35.69 5.58 -15.56
CA ASP A 75 -36.00 6.99 -15.72
C ASP A 75 -37.16 7.36 -14.80
N GLU A 76 -36.82 7.77 -13.58
CA GLU A 76 -37.81 8.12 -12.56
C GLU A 76 -38.72 9.27 -13.01
N GLU A 77 -38.15 10.29 -13.65
CA GLU A 77 -38.90 11.44 -14.17
C GLU A 77 -39.90 11.00 -15.24
N ALA A 78 -39.45 10.21 -16.22
CA ALA A 78 -40.33 9.70 -17.27
C ALA A 78 -41.41 8.75 -16.72
N THR A 79 -41.08 7.96 -15.70
CA THR A 79 -42.03 7.07 -15.01
C THR A 79 -43.10 7.88 -14.27
N ILE A 80 -42.71 8.96 -13.58
CA ILE A 80 -43.65 9.87 -12.90
C ILE A 80 -44.57 10.55 -13.92
N ILE A 81 -44.03 11.04 -15.03
CA ILE A 81 -44.82 11.68 -16.10
C ILE A 81 -45.87 10.70 -16.64
N LEU A 82 -45.49 9.46 -16.95
CA LEU A 82 -46.44 8.43 -17.39
C LEU A 82 -47.51 8.14 -16.33
N LYS A 83 -47.11 8.00 -15.05
CA LYS A 83 -48.06 7.79 -13.94
C LYS A 83 -49.03 8.97 -13.77
N GLN A 84 -48.62 10.20 -14.09
CA GLN A 84 -49.49 11.37 -14.08
C GLN A 84 -50.42 11.41 -15.30
N GLU A 85 -49.91 11.06 -16.47
CA GLU A 85 -50.66 11.04 -17.73
C GLU A 85 -51.84 10.06 -17.66
N VAL A 86 -51.64 8.85 -17.15
CA VAL A 86 -52.70 7.83 -17.05
C VAL A 86 -53.84 8.24 -16.09
N VAL A 87 -53.52 9.03 -15.06
CA VAL A 87 -54.50 9.55 -14.08
C VAL A 87 -55.24 10.78 -14.62
N LYS A 88 -54.71 11.47 -15.63
CA LYS A 88 -55.35 12.67 -16.20
C LYS A 88 -56.75 12.38 -16.76
N ASP A 89 -56.98 11.18 -17.30
CA ASP A 89 -58.31 10.77 -17.77
C ASP A 89 -59.13 10.00 -16.72
N VAL A 90 -58.79 10.11 -15.44
CA VAL A 90 -59.69 9.75 -14.34
C VAL A 90 -60.50 10.99 -14.01
N GLY A 91 -61.79 10.96 -14.31
CA GLY A 91 -62.71 12.03 -13.97
C GLY A 91 -63.02 12.08 -12.48
N LYS A 92 -63.77 13.13 -12.11
CA LYS A 92 -64.17 13.35 -10.71
C LYS A 92 -65.13 12.27 -10.25
N ILE A 93 -65.06 11.96 -8.97
CA ILE A 93 -65.95 11.01 -8.31
C ILE A 93 -66.77 11.79 -7.31
N TYR A 94 -68.08 11.61 -7.37
CA TYR A 94 -69.05 12.31 -6.56
C TYR A 94 -69.78 11.33 -5.65
N ALA A 95 -70.19 11.82 -4.49
CA ALA A 95 -71.01 11.09 -3.53
C ALA A 95 -72.10 12.02 -2.99
N LEU A 96 -73.22 11.45 -2.56
CA LEU A 96 -74.21 12.24 -1.83
C LEU A 96 -73.62 12.72 -0.50
N SER A 97 -73.92 13.95 -0.13
CA SER A 97 -73.46 14.51 1.14
C SER A 97 -74.08 13.72 2.29
N GLU A 98 -73.25 13.12 3.14
CA GLU A 98 -73.70 12.32 4.29
C GLU A 98 -74.68 13.09 5.19
N LYS A 99 -74.44 14.40 5.35
CA LYS A 99 -75.35 15.29 6.08
C LYS A 99 -76.72 15.41 5.41
N CYS A 100 -76.73 15.55 4.08
CA CYS A 100 -77.97 15.65 3.31
C CYS A 100 -78.76 14.34 3.36
N VAL A 101 -78.10 13.19 3.18
CA VAL A 101 -78.75 11.87 3.24
C VAL A 101 -79.39 11.64 4.61
N ARG A 102 -78.65 11.90 5.69
CA ARG A 102 -79.18 11.78 7.07
C ARG A 102 -80.31 12.75 7.35
N GLN A 103 -80.22 13.97 6.84
CA GLN A 103 -81.27 14.98 7.00
C GLN A 103 -82.56 14.53 6.31
N ARG A 104 -82.50 14.04 5.07
CA ARG A 104 -83.67 13.52 4.35
C ARG A 104 -84.30 12.30 5.02
N ARG A 105 -83.49 11.43 5.62
CA ARG A 105 -83.97 10.33 6.46
C ARG A 105 -84.78 10.83 7.66
N ILE A 106 -84.27 11.82 8.39
CA ILE A 106 -84.98 12.41 9.53
C ILE A 106 -86.29 13.08 9.08
N GLU A 107 -86.28 13.78 7.93
CA GLU A 107 -87.48 14.38 7.34
C GLU A 107 -88.54 13.33 6.99
N PHE A 108 -88.12 12.18 6.43
CA PHE A 108 -89.02 11.07 6.15
C PHE A 108 -89.57 10.42 7.43
N GLU A 109 -88.73 10.19 8.45
CA GLU A 109 -89.19 9.67 9.75
C GLU A 109 -90.23 10.60 10.39
N ASN A 110 -89.97 11.91 10.38
CA ASN A 110 -90.93 12.91 10.84
C ASN A 110 -92.22 12.88 10.01
N PHE A 111 -92.12 12.77 8.69
CA PHE A 111 -93.28 12.64 7.81
C PHE A 111 -94.14 11.41 8.17
N LEU A 112 -93.52 10.25 8.45
CA LEU A 112 -94.24 9.05 8.86
C LEU A 112 -94.94 9.19 10.23
N ILE A 113 -94.36 9.97 11.15
CA ILE A 113 -94.89 10.19 12.51
C ILE A 113 -96.06 11.18 12.50
N TYR A 114 -95.92 12.30 11.79
CA TYR A 114 -96.86 13.42 11.87
C TYR A 114 -97.98 13.39 10.81
N ASN A 115 -97.79 12.66 9.70
CA ASN A 115 -98.78 12.55 8.64
C ASN A 115 -99.28 11.10 8.57
N GLN A 116 -100.57 10.83 8.82
CA GLN A 116 -101.11 9.46 8.73
C GLN A 116 -101.60 9.08 7.33
N ASP A 117 -101.60 10.00 6.37
CA ASP A 117 -102.14 9.74 5.03
C ASP A 117 -101.34 8.72 4.23
N TRP A 118 -100.06 8.48 4.56
CA TRP A 118 -99.25 7.44 3.91
C TRP A 118 -99.84 6.03 4.09
N ARG A 119 -100.64 5.80 5.14
CA ARG A 119 -101.33 4.52 5.37
C ARG A 119 -102.39 4.22 4.32
N LYS A 120 -102.91 5.23 3.61
CA LYS A 120 -103.86 5.07 2.49
C LYS A 120 -103.19 4.53 1.22
N TYR A 121 -101.90 4.82 1.04
CA TYR A 121 -101.13 4.42 -0.14
C TYR A 121 -100.37 3.10 0.07
N SER A 122 -100.26 2.62 1.32
CA SER A 122 -99.51 1.42 1.69
C SER A 122 -100.21 0.64 2.81
N GLU A 123 -101.48 0.25 2.61
CA GLU A 123 -102.38 -0.31 3.65
C GLU A 123 -101.85 -1.55 4.40
N LYS A 124 -100.97 -2.34 3.79
CA LYS A 124 -100.43 -3.59 4.36
C LYS A 124 -99.08 -3.45 5.05
N SER A 125 -98.47 -2.26 5.00
CA SER A 125 -97.08 -2.07 5.40
C SER A 125 -96.98 -1.56 6.84
N THR A 126 -96.10 -2.18 7.63
CA THR A 126 -95.90 -1.76 9.02
C THR A 126 -94.94 -0.56 9.13
N PHE A 127 -95.05 0.20 10.21
CA PHE A 127 -94.06 1.26 10.51
C PHE A 127 -92.64 0.69 10.62
N GLU A 128 -92.51 -0.55 11.14
CA GLU A 128 -91.23 -1.25 11.24
C GLU A 128 -90.64 -1.60 9.86
N GLU A 129 -91.48 -2.02 8.90
CA GLU A 129 -91.06 -2.25 7.51
C GLU A 129 -90.64 -0.96 6.80
N MET A 130 -91.35 0.15 7.02
CA MET A 130 -90.96 1.46 6.50
C MET A 130 -89.60 1.90 7.06
N TYR A 131 -89.39 1.75 8.36
CA TYR A 131 -88.13 2.08 9.01
C TYR A 131 -86.96 1.23 8.49
N LYS A 132 -87.16 -0.10 8.38
CA LYS A 132 -86.17 -1.01 7.79
C LYS A 132 -85.84 -0.68 6.34
N GLY A 133 -86.85 -0.29 5.56
CA GLY A 133 -86.68 0.15 4.17
C GLY A 133 -85.81 1.40 4.05
N VAL A 134 -86.08 2.41 4.87
CA VAL A 134 -85.32 3.68 4.85
C VAL A 134 -83.91 3.52 5.38
N ASP A 135 -83.70 2.68 6.40
CA ASP A 135 -82.36 2.35 6.90
C ASP A 135 -81.51 1.64 5.83
N ALA A 136 -82.11 0.72 5.07
CA ALA A 136 -81.45 0.09 3.94
C ALA A 136 -81.14 1.11 2.82
N LEU A 137 -82.09 2.01 2.52
CA LEU A 137 -81.91 3.06 1.52
C LEU A 137 -80.81 4.06 1.91
N GLU A 138 -80.76 4.50 3.16
CA GLU A 138 -79.68 5.36 3.66
C GLU A 138 -78.31 4.70 3.43
N LYS A 139 -78.17 3.42 3.81
CA LYS A 139 -76.92 2.66 3.62
C LYS A 139 -76.54 2.53 2.15
N ALA A 140 -77.52 2.35 1.26
CA ALA A 140 -77.28 2.29 -0.19
C ALA A 140 -76.85 3.66 -0.75
N LEU A 141 -77.57 4.73 -0.41
CA LEU A 141 -77.26 6.10 -0.84
C LEU A 141 -75.88 6.59 -0.35
N LEU A 142 -75.47 6.21 0.87
CA LEU A 142 -74.15 6.54 1.40
C LEU A 142 -73.01 5.79 0.70
N LYS A 143 -73.27 4.60 0.14
CA LYS A 143 -72.29 3.82 -0.63
C LYS A 143 -72.24 4.22 -2.10
N LEU A 144 -73.30 4.80 -2.62
CA LEU A 144 -73.43 5.18 -4.02
C LEU A 144 -72.40 6.24 -4.42
N ARG A 145 -71.78 6.05 -5.58
CA ARG A 145 -70.84 6.97 -6.20
C ARG A 145 -71.26 7.29 -7.63
N PHE A 146 -71.03 8.52 -8.03
CA PHE A 146 -71.27 8.97 -9.41
C PHE A 146 -69.95 9.35 -10.05
N THR A 147 -69.73 8.90 -11.27
CA THR A 147 -68.56 9.28 -12.05
C THR A 147 -68.89 9.22 -13.54
N ASP A 148 -67.98 9.68 -14.38
CA ASP A 148 -68.17 9.65 -15.82
C ASP A 148 -67.97 8.22 -16.39
N PRO A 149 -68.58 7.91 -17.55
CA PRO A 149 -68.46 6.58 -18.16
C PRO A 149 -67.02 6.14 -18.45
N ARG A 150 -66.09 7.07 -18.72
CA ARG A 150 -64.69 6.73 -19.05
C ARG A 150 -63.94 6.25 -17.83
N THR A 151 -64.18 6.89 -16.68
CA THR A 151 -63.63 6.43 -15.39
C THR A 151 -64.16 5.05 -15.02
N MET A 152 -65.46 4.79 -15.22
CA MET A 152 -66.03 3.47 -14.98
C MET A 152 -65.40 2.39 -15.88
N GLN A 153 -65.22 2.69 -17.17
CA GLN A 153 -64.56 1.77 -18.10
C GLN A 153 -63.13 1.46 -17.66
N LYS A 154 -62.35 2.49 -17.30
CA LYS A 154 -60.99 2.31 -16.76
C LYS A 154 -60.96 1.45 -15.49
N MET A 155 -61.95 1.61 -14.60
CA MET A 155 -62.07 0.79 -13.40
C MET A 155 -62.32 -0.69 -13.73
N GLN A 156 -63.14 -0.96 -14.76
CA GLN A 156 -63.41 -2.32 -15.23
C GLN A 156 -62.18 -2.94 -15.89
N ASP A 157 -61.45 -2.17 -16.71
CA ASP A 157 -60.22 -2.62 -17.39
C ASP A 157 -59.14 -3.09 -16.39
N ILE A 158 -59.10 -2.48 -15.20
CA ILE A 158 -58.15 -2.84 -14.12
C ILE A 158 -58.74 -3.80 -13.07
N GLY A 159 -59.96 -4.32 -13.29
CA GLY A 159 -60.60 -5.29 -12.41
C GLY A 159 -61.10 -4.73 -11.06
N LEU A 160 -61.39 -3.43 -10.96
CA LEU A 160 -62.07 -2.86 -9.78
C LEU A 160 -63.59 -3.07 -9.88
N SER A 161 -64.23 -3.37 -8.75
CA SER A 161 -65.69 -3.46 -8.68
C SER A 161 -66.34 -2.10 -8.95
N THR A 162 -67.26 -2.06 -9.90
CA THR A 162 -68.09 -0.90 -10.24
C THR A 162 -69.51 -1.00 -9.68
N GLU A 163 -69.81 -1.96 -8.81
CA GLU A 163 -71.16 -2.23 -8.29
C GLU A 163 -71.82 -1.03 -7.60
N ASN A 164 -71.02 -0.17 -6.95
CA ASN A 164 -71.52 1.03 -6.27
C ASN A 164 -71.34 2.32 -7.09
N TYR A 165 -70.92 2.22 -8.36
CA TYR A 165 -70.64 3.35 -9.23
C TYR A 165 -71.68 3.45 -10.33
N LEU A 166 -72.23 4.65 -10.52
CA LEU A 166 -73.17 4.96 -11.59
C LEU A 166 -72.62 6.04 -12.51
N ALA A 167 -72.92 5.88 -13.80
CA ALA A 167 -72.56 6.81 -14.86
C ALA A 167 -73.46 8.05 -14.79
N TYR A 168 -73.07 9.02 -13.97
CA TYR A 168 -73.76 10.29 -13.80
C TYR A 168 -72.75 11.37 -13.42
N THR A 169 -72.81 12.51 -14.08
CA THR A 169 -71.98 13.68 -13.76
C THR A 169 -72.92 14.84 -13.45
N PRO A 170 -73.03 15.26 -12.18
CA PRO A 170 -73.92 16.35 -11.81
C PRO A 170 -73.40 17.69 -12.36
N GLU A 171 -74.28 18.50 -12.94
CA GLU A 171 -73.95 19.84 -13.46
C GLU A 171 -73.79 20.87 -12.33
N GLU A 172 -74.58 20.71 -11.26
CA GLU A 172 -74.56 21.54 -10.05
C GLU A 172 -74.27 20.67 -8.81
N MET A 173 -73.73 21.24 -7.73
CA MET A 173 -73.43 20.49 -6.49
C MET A 173 -74.49 20.65 -5.40
N GLU A 174 -75.30 21.70 -5.50
CA GLU A 174 -76.43 21.96 -4.60
C GLU A 174 -77.73 21.78 -5.36
N ASP A 175 -78.78 21.37 -4.65
CA ASP A 175 -80.12 21.14 -5.18
C ASP A 175 -80.24 20.23 -6.42
N VAL A 176 -79.42 19.17 -6.48
CA VAL A 176 -79.39 18.21 -7.59
C VAL A 176 -80.63 17.33 -7.59
N ILE A 177 -81.36 17.34 -8.71
CA ILE A 177 -82.42 16.37 -9.00
C ILE A 177 -81.76 15.13 -9.61
N ILE A 178 -81.78 14.03 -8.87
CA ILE A 178 -81.19 12.77 -9.34
C ILE A 178 -82.12 12.14 -10.41
N PRO A 179 -81.60 11.75 -11.59
CA PRO A 179 -82.41 11.15 -12.66
C PRO A 179 -83.17 9.90 -12.19
N SER A 180 -84.38 9.68 -12.72
CA SER A 180 -85.21 8.52 -12.37
C SER A 180 -84.48 7.17 -12.57
N ALA A 181 -83.64 7.06 -13.62
CA ALA A 181 -82.85 5.87 -13.89
C ALA A 181 -81.90 5.48 -12.74
N VAL A 182 -81.40 6.46 -11.98
CA VAL A 182 -80.56 6.19 -10.78
C VAL A 182 -81.43 5.64 -9.65
N TRP A 183 -82.65 6.17 -9.49
CA TRP A 183 -83.60 5.68 -8.49
C TRP A 183 -84.11 4.28 -8.79
N ASP A 184 -84.33 3.95 -10.07
CA ASP A 184 -84.65 2.59 -10.51
C ASP A 184 -83.54 1.60 -10.13
N TYR A 185 -82.27 1.97 -10.38
CA TYR A 185 -81.12 1.17 -9.96
C TYR A 185 -81.04 1.02 -8.43
N VAL A 186 -81.15 2.12 -7.69
CA VAL A 186 -81.10 2.10 -6.22
C VAL A 186 -82.22 1.24 -5.65
N LYS A 187 -83.41 1.28 -6.24
CA LYS A 187 -84.56 0.46 -5.85
C LYS A 187 -84.28 -1.03 -6.04
N GLU A 188 -83.81 -1.44 -7.21
CA GLU A 188 -83.47 -2.85 -7.50
C GLU A 188 -82.33 -3.35 -6.60
N PHE A 189 -81.32 -2.53 -6.36
CA PHE A 189 -80.17 -2.87 -5.53
C PHE A 189 -80.49 -2.93 -4.03
N THR A 190 -81.35 -2.02 -3.55
CA THR A 190 -81.67 -1.89 -2.11
C THR A 190 -82.80 -2.81 -1.68
N PHE A 191 -83.80 -3.03 -2.54
CA PHE A 191 -85.04 -3.73 -2.21
C PHE A 191 -85.26 -4.98 -3.08
N PRO A 192 -84.55 -6.09 -2.81
CA PRO A 192 -84.85 -7.35 -3.46
C PRO A 192 -86.28 -7.81 -3.11
N PRO A 193 -86.96 -8.60 -3.97
CA PRO A 193 -88.40 -8.90 -3.86
C PRO A 193 -88.86 -9.52 -2.53
N THR A 194 -87.93 -10.05 -1.75
CA THR A 194 -88.16 -10.70 -0.45
C THR A 194 -87.93 -9.78 0.76
N PHE A 195 -87.46 -8.54 0.56
CA PHE A 195 -87.04 -7.66 1.65
C PHE A 195 -88.19 -6.83 2.23
N ILE A 196 -88.93 -6.12 1.37
CA ILE A 196 -90.15 -5.37 1.71
C ILE A 196 -91.16 -5.50 0.57
N SER A 197 -92.44 -5.22 0.83
CA SER A 197 -93.46 -5.23 -0.22
C SER A 197 -93.13 -4.22 -1.33
N SER A 198 -93.45 -4.55 -2.59
CA SER A 198 -93.20 -3.66 -3.74
C SER A 198 -93.90 -2.31 -3.61
N VAL A 199 -95.07 -2.27 -2.94
CA VAL A 199 -95.82 -1.05 -2.64
C VAL A 199 -95.04 -0.17 -1.66
N THR A 200 -94.47 -0.77 -0.59
CA THR A 200 -93.62 -0.08 0.38
C THR A 200 -92.37 0.50 -0.28
N ALA A 201 -91.70 -0.29 -1.13
CA ALA A 201 -90.49 0.11 -1.83
C ALA A 201 -90.74 1.31 -2.76
N ASN A 202 -91.83 1.27 -3.55
CA ASN A 202 -92.22 2.38 -4.41
C ASN A 202 -92.49 3.65 -3.61
N PHE A 203 -93.26 3.53 -2.53
CA PHE A 203 -93.59 4.68 -1.69
C PHE A 203 -92.35 5.39 -1.12
N ILE A 204 -91.37 4.61 -0.64
CA ILE A 204 -90.12 5.17 -0.12
C ILE A 204 -89.35 5.85 -1.27
N ILE A 205 -89.15 5.17 -2.41
CA ILE A 205 -88.37 5.72 -3.53
C ILE A 205 -89.03 6.98 -4.10
N ASP A 206 -90.35 6.99 -4.31
CA ASP A 206 -91.09 8.12 -4.85
C ASP A 206 -90.94 9.37 -3.96
N TYR A 207 -90.93 9.19 -2.63
CA TYR A 207 -90.70 10.27 -1.67
C TYR A 207 -89.31 10.89 -1.82
N PHE A 208 -88.26 10.06 -1.87
CA PHE A 208 -86.87 10.52 -1.96
C PHE A 208 -86.50 11.02 -3.37
N GLN A 209 -87.15 10.49 -4.42
CA GLN A 209 -86.98 10.92 -5.81
C GLN A 209 -87.52 12.34 -6.04
N ALA A 210 -88.57 12.74 -5.32
CA ALA A 210 -89.14 14.09 -5.40
C ALA A 210 -88.29 15.18 -4.72
N MET A 211 -87.20 14.81 -4.04
CA MET A 211 -86.35 15.72 -3.28
C MET A 211 -85.12 16.18 -4.06
N THR A 212 -84.59 17.34 -3.67
CA THR A 212 -83.28 17.82 -4.11
C THR A 212 -82.16 17.32 -3.20
N TRP A 213 -81.00 17.03 -3.79
CA TRP A 213 -79.86 16.41 -3.12
C TRP A 213 -78.61 17.27 -3.20
N LYS A 214 -77.80 17.24 -2.14
CA LYS A 214 -76.46 17.85 -2.15
C LYS A 214 -75.41 16.81 -2.47
N VAL A 215 -74.61 17.07 -3.49
CA VAL A 215 -73.53 16.19 -3.94
C VAL A 215 -72.18 16.82 -3.56
N GLN A 216 -71.20 15.99 -3.21
CA GLN A 216 -69.84 16.41 -2.88
C GLN A 216 -68.81 15.53 -3.59
N GLU A 217 -67.63 16.07 -3.87
CA GLU A 217 -66.52 15.31 -4.44
C GLU A 217 -65.96 14.31 -3.40
N ASP A 218 -65.86 13.03 -3.76
CA ASP A 218 -65.24 11.98 -2.94
C ASP A 218 -63.74 11.88 -3.25
N PHE A 219 -62.97 12.78 -2.63
CA PHE A 219 -61.51 12.77 -2.72
C PHE A 219 -60.86 11.44 -2.25
N PRO A 220 -61.33 10.77 -1.18
CA PRO A 220 -60.86 9.42 -0.82
C PRO A 220 -60.99 8.39 -1.96
N ALA A 221 -62.17 8.25 -2.56
CA ALA A 221 -62.43 7.29 -3.63
C ALA A 221 -61.59 7.61 -4.88
N TYR A 222 -61.52 8.89 -5.26
CA TYR A 222 -60.68 9.34 -6.38
C TYR A 222 -59.20 9.00 -6.17
N ARG A 223 -58.66 9.27 -4.96
CA ARG A 223 -57.27 8.93 -4.62
C ARG A 223 -57.03 7.42 -4.60
N TYR A 224 -57.99 6.63 -4.13
CA TYR A 224 -57.89 5.17 -4.12
C TYR A 224 -57.75 4.61 -5.53
N ILE A 225 -58.64 5.02 -6.44
CA ILE A 225 -58.63 4.59 -7.85
C ILE A 225 -57.35 5.07 -8.56
N SER A 226 -57.00 6.35 -8.39
CA SER A 226 -55.79 6.93 -8.99
C SER A 226 -54.52 6.16 -8.58
N ARG A 227 -54.38 5.78 -7.30
CA ARG A 227 -53.23 4.98 -6.83
C ARG A 227 -53.19 3.58 -7.43
N LYS A 228 -54.36 2.92 -7.54
CA LYS A 228 -54.45 1.58 -8.15
C LYS A 228 -54.05 1.62 -9.62
N ILE A 229 -54.49 2.63 -10.35
CA ILE A 229 -54.10 2.87 -11.74
C ILE A 229 -52.59 3.14 -11.86
N GLN A 230 -52.04 4.02 -11.03
CA GLN A 230 -50.61 4.34 -11.06
C GLN A 230 -49.71 3.15 -10.72
N ALA A 231 -50.16 2.23 -9.88
CA ALA A 231 -49.42 1.02 -9.51
C ALA A 231 -49.31 0.00 -10.66
N LEU A 232 -50.20 0.07 -11.66
CA LEU A 232 -50.20 -0.81 -12.83
C LEU A 232 -49.32 -0.26 -13.97
N VAL A 233 -48.87 1.00 -13.88
CA VAL A 233 -47.99 1.60 -14.88
C VAL A 233 -46.58 1.01 -14.70
N PRO A 234 -46.02 0.32 -15.72
CA PRO A 234 -44.69 -0.24 -15.63
C PRO A 234 -43.63 0.85 -15.51
N ASP A 235 -42.55 0.51 -14.82
CA ASP A 235 -41.38 1.38 -14.70
C ASP A 235 -40.75 1.60 -16.09
N LYS A 236 -40.47 2.86 -16.42
CA LYS A 236 -39.90 3.23 -17.72
C LYS A 236 -38.38 3.24 -17.67
N TYR A 237 -37.79 2.51 -18.59
CA TYR A 237 -36.35 2.52 -18.85
C TYR A 237 -36.08 3.34 -20.11
N THR A 238 -35.10 4.24 -20.04
CA THR A 238 -34.66 5.07 -21.17
C THR A 238 -33.32 4.55 -21.68
N HIS A 239 -33.25 4.31 -22.99
CA HIS A 239 -32.02 3.89 -23.66
C HIS A 239 -31.13 5.09 -23.97
N VAL A 240 -29.83 4.96 -23.71
CA VAL A 240 -28.83 5.98 -24.04
C VAL A 240 -27.71 5.32 -24.83
N SER A 241 -27.54 5.77 -26.07
CA SER A 241 -26.51 5.25 -26.97
C SER A 241 -25.14 5.88 -26.70
N ALA A 242 -24.07 5.13 -26.92
CA ALA A 242 -22.69 5.57 -26.79
C ALA A 242 -22.41 6.83 -27.61
N GLY A 243 -21.61 7.74 -27.06
CA GLY A 243 -21.34 9.06 -27.65
C GLY A 243 -22.39 10.13 -27.34
N SER A 244 -23.52 9.77 -26.73
CA SER A 244 -24.50 10.74 -26.21
C SER A 244 -23.93 11.49 -25.00
N ARG A 245 -24.22 12.80 -24.92
CA ARG A 245 -23.81 13.63 -23.78
C ARG A 245 -24.71 13.38 -22.57
N ILE A 246 -24.11 13.14 -21.40
CA ILE A 246 -24.82 12.97 -20.14
C ILE A 246 -25.03 14.32 -19.46
N ILE A 247 -23.97 15.12 -19.35
CA ILE A 247 -23.97 16.41 -18.64
C ILE A 247 -22.90 17.33 -19.24
N ASN A 248 -23.17 18.65 -19.34
CA ASN A 248 -22.15 19.62 -19.76
C ASN A 248 -21.43 20.22 -18.55
N GLN A 249 -20.24 20.74 -18.80
CA GLN A 249 -19.52 21.54 -17.81
C GLN A 249 -20.37 22.76 -17.42
N GLY A 250 -20.55 22.97 -16.11
CA GLY A 250 -21.38 24.06 -15.58
C GLY A 250 -22.86 23.70 -15.36
N ASP A 251 -23.33 22.55 -15.84
CA ASP A 251 -24.70 22.09 -15.59
C ASP A 251 -24.87 21.61 -14.14
N LYS A 252 -26.07 21.80 -13.59
CA LYS A 252 -26.40 21.29 -12.26
C LYS A 252 -26.69 19.79 -12.32
N VAL A 253 -26.08 19.03 -11.42
CA VAL A 253 -26.23 17.58 -11.33
C VAL A 253 -27.62 17.23 -10.76
N THR A 254 -28.39 16.46 -11.52
CA THR A 254 -29.72 15.96 -11.16
C THR A 254 -29.66 14.48 -10.77
N ALA A 255 -30.72 13.97 -10.13
CA ALA A 255 -30.83 12.55 -9.79
C ALA A 255 -30.77 11.66 -11.05
N ARG A 256 -31.33 12.16 -12.17
CA ARG A 256 -31.26 11.51 -13.48
C ARG A 256 -29.81 11.34 -13.98
N HIS A 257 -28.97 12.37 -13.87
CA HIS A 257 -27.55 12.27 -14.25
C HIS A 257 -26.82 11.20 -13.42
N ILE A 258 -27.10 11.12 -12.12
CA ILE A 258 -26.51 10.11 -11.23
C ILE A 258 -26.96 8.69 -11.64
N ALA A 259 -28.25 8.50 -11.91
CA ALA A 259 -28.80 7.22 -12.38
C ALA A 259 -28.15 6.79 -13.71
N MET A 260 -27.98 7.71 -14.66
CA MET A 260 -27.28 7.45 -15.92
C MET A 260 -25.82 7.03 -15.69
N LEU A 261 -25.07 7.71 -14.82
CA LEU A 261 -23.68 7.37 -14.52
C LEU A 261 -23.55 6.00 -13.83
N GLN A 262 -24.46 5.67 -12.91
CA GLN A 262 -24.48 4.37 -12.25
C GLN A 262 -24.81 3.23 -13.24
N ALA A 263 -25.80 3.43 -14.12
CA ALA A 263 -26.14 2.48 -15.16
C ALA A 263 -24.99 2.29 -16.16
N MET A 264 -24.34 3.39 -16.58
CA MET A 264 -23.14 3.34 -17.42
C MET A 264 -22.01 2.56 -16.75
N LYS A 265 -21.76 2.77 -15.44
CA LYS A 265 -20.75 2.02 -14.68
C LYS A 265 -21.03 0.53 -14.69
N LYS A 266 -22.29 0.14 -14.50
CA LYS A 266 -22.72 -1.26 -14.54
C LYS A 266 -22.53 -1.86 -15.93
N ALA A 267 -22.98 -1.16 -16.98
CA ALA A 267 -22.84 -1.59 -18.37
C ALA A 267 -21.37 -1.70 -18.81
N LEU A 268 -20.50 -0.78 -18.37
CA LEU A 268 -19.04 -0.89 -18.57
C LEU A 268 -18.47 -2.15 -17.90
N GLY A 269 -18.93 -2.50 -16.70
CA GLY A 269 -18.56 -3.74 -16.02
C GLY A 269 -18.99 -5.00 -16.78
N GLU A 270 -20.24 -5.02 -17.26
CA GLU A 270 -20.81 -6.14 -18.01
C GLU A 270 -20.18 -6.31 -19.40
N SER A 271 -19.98 -5.20 -20.13
CA SER A 271 -19.36 -5.19 -21.47
C SER A 271 -17.94 -5.77 -21.48
N ARG A 272 -17.20 -5.61 -20.37
CA ARG A 272 -15.83 -6.11 -20.27
C ARG A 272 -15.78 -7.63 -20.15
N ASN A 273 -16.88 -8.30 -19.79
CA ASN A 273 -17.02 -9.74 -19.65
C ASN A 273 -15.69 -10.43 -19.26
N LEU A 274 -15.32 -10.29 -17.99
CA LEU A 274 -14.01 -10.73 -17.46
C LEU A 274 -13.71 -12.22 -17.78
N TRP A 275 -14.76 -13.03 -17.91
CA TRP A 275 -14.65 -14.46 -18.16
C TRP A 275 -14.64 -14.81 -19.65
N HIS A 276 -14.74 -13.83 -20.55
CA HIS A 276 -14.67 -14.07 -21.98
C HIS A 276 -13.26 -14.52 -22.41
N PRO A 277 -13.11 -15.54 -23.28
CA PRO A 277 -11.79 -16.03 -23.68
C PRO A 277 -10.86 -14.95 -24.28
N LEU A 278 -11.39 -14.01 -25.07
CA LEU A 278 -10.60 -12.92 -25.64
C LEU A 278 -10.07 -11.93 -24.58
N THR A 279 -10.83 -11.66 -23.52
CA THR A 279 -10.39 -10.71 -22.47
C THR A 279 -9.36 -11.35 -21.57
N LEU A 280 -9.52 -12.64 -21.26
CA LEU A 280 -8.48 -13.46 -20.62
C LEU A 280 -7.20 -13.53 -21.46
N LEU A 281 -7.32 -13.80 -22.77
CA LEU A 281 -6.18 -13.82 -23.69
C LEU A 281 -5.48 -12.46 -23.76
N GLY A 282 -6.24 -11.37 -23.84
CA GLY A 282 -5.70 -10.01 -23.82
C GLY A 282 -4.92 -9.71 -22.55
N SER A 283 -5.49 -10.03 -21.37
CA SER A 283 -4.78 -9.90 -20.09
C SER A 283 -3.52 -10.77 -20.06
N PHE A 284 -3.59 -12.00 -20.56
CA PHE A 284 -2.46 -12.94 -20.57
C PHE A 284 -1.30 -12.42 -21.44
N VAL A 285 -1.60 -11.95 -22.65
CA VAL A 285 -0.62 -11.37 -23.56
C VAL A 285 0.01 -10.12 -22.95
N MET A 286 -0.78 -9.25 -22.30
CA MET A 286 -0.26 -8.06 -21.61
C MET A 286 0.67 -8.43 -20.45
N THR A 287 0.29 -9.41 -19.62
CA THR A 287 1.16 -9.93 -18.54
C THR A 287 2.45 -10.51 -19.11
N LEU A 288 2.36 -11.28 -20.21
CA LEU A 288 3.51 -11.88 -20.89
C LEU A 288 4.47 -10.81 -21.43
N LEU A 289 3.96 -9.78 -22.10
CA LEU A 289 4.78 -8.70 -22.65
C LEU A 289 5.49 -7.91 -21.54
N LEU A 290 4.76 -7.49 -20.50
CA LEU A 290 5.34 -6.72 -19.40
C LEU A 290 6.34 -7.54 -18.58
N THR A 291 6.05 -8.82 -18.34
CA THR A 291 7.01 -9.74 -17.70
C THR A 291 8.23 -9.96 -18.60
N GLY A 292 8.03 -10.08 -19.91
CA GLY A 292 9.11 -10.20 -20.90
C GLY A 292 10.05 -8.99 -20.88
N ILE A 293 9.50 -7.78 -20.78
CA ILE A 293 10.30 -6.54 -20.63
C ILE A 293 11.13 -6.58 -19.34
N CYS A 294 10.56 -7.04 -18.22
CA CYS A 294 11.29 -7.20 -16.96
C CYS A 294 12.46 -8.18 -17.10
N VAL A 295 12.19 -9.36 -17.67
CA VAL A 295 13.20 -10.41 -17.87
C VAL A 295 14.29 -9.91 -18.82
N ALA A 296 13.94 -9.24 -19.93
CA ALA A 296 14.90 -8.68 -20.87
C ALA A 296 15.80 -7.61 -20.20
N TYR A 297 15.21 -6.70 -19.42
CA TYR A 297 15.95 -5.68 -18.69
C TYR A 297 16.96 -6.31 -17.71
N PHE A 298 16.52 -7.27 -16.89
CA PHE A 298 17.41 -7.92 -15.93
C PHE A 298 18.44 -8.82 -16.61
N HIS A 299 18.12 -9.45 -17.73
CA HIS A 299 19.10 -10.25 -18.47
C HIS A 299 20.25 -9.40 -19.02
N VAL A 300 19.97 -8.18 -19.48
CA VAL A 300 21.00 -7.28 -20.04
C VAL A 300 21.74 -6.52 -18.95
N ASN A 301 21.04 -5.93 -17.98
CA ASN A 301 21.65 -4.98 -17.04
C ASN A 301 22.05 -5.61 -15.69
N SER A 302 21.45 -6.74 -15.30
CA SER A 302 21.68 -7.33 -13.97
C SER A 302 21.43 -8.85 -13.96
N PRO A 303 22.19 -9.64 -14.74
CA PRO A 303 21.96 -11.08 -14.89
C PRO A 303 22.12 -11.86 -13.57
N SER A 304 22.84 -11.29 -12.58
CA SER A 304 22.97 -11.86 -11.23
C SER A 304 21.61 -11.97 -10.51
N ILE A 305 20.64 -11.13 -10.86
CA ILE A 305 19.28 -11.15 -10.27
C ILE A 305 18.48 -12.34 -10.79
N LEU A 306 18.57 -12.64 -12.09
CA LEU A 306 17.85 -13.77 -12.68
C LEU A 306 18.49 -15.12 -12.34
N THR A 307 19.76 -15.12 -11.93
CA THR A 307 20.49 -16.33 -11.53
C THR A 307 20.41 -16.60 -10.02
N SER A 308 20.30 -15.57 -9.19
CA SER A 308 20.12 -15.73 -7.74
C SER A 308 18.63 -15.81 -7.38
N ASN A 309 18.18 -16.97 -6.90
CA ASN A 309 16.79 -17.15 -6.48
C ASN A 309 16.42 -16.23 -5.33
N ARG A 310 17.37 -15.90 -4.45
CA ARG A 310 17.16 -14.97 -3.34
C ARG A 310 16.91 -13.55 -3.80
N LYS A 311 17.73 -13.04 -4.73
CA LYS A 311 17.54 -11.69 -5.31
C LYS A 311 16.23 -11.61 -6.09
N LEU A 312 15.93 -12.63 -6.89
CA LEU A 312 14.66 -12.70 -7.60
C LEU A 312 13.47 -12.72 -6.64
N PHE A 313 13.54 -13.56 -5.60
CA PHE A 313 12.49 -13.65 -4.59
C PHE A 313 12.29 -12.33 -3.85
N LEU A 314 13.36 -11.59 -3.56
CA LEU A 314 13.29 -10.27 -2.92
C LEU A 314 12.52 -9.27 -3.78
N ILE A 315 12.89 -9.12 -5.06
CA ILE A 315 12.21 -8.20 -5.99
C ILE A 315 10.74 -8.59 -6.12
N VAL A 316 10.46 -9.87 -6.37
CA VAL A 316 9.09 -10.36 -6.50
C VAL A 316 8.29 -10.07 -5.23
N THR A 317 8.87 -10.30 -4.05
CA THR A 317 8.19 -10.02 -2.77
C THR A 317 7.87 -8.54 -2.61
N ILE A 318 8.83 -7.64 -2.87
CA ILE A 318 8.60 -6.18 -2.78
C ILE A 318 7.55 -5.72 -3.79
N VAL A 319 7.63 -6.22 -5.03
CA VAL A 319 6.65 -5.89 -6.07
C VAL A 319 5.26 -6.38 -5.68
N LEU A 320 5.11 -7.66 -5.30
CA LEU A 320 3.81 -8.23 -4.91
C LEU A 320 3.24 -7.56 -3.67
N LEU A 321 4.06 -7.20 -2.69
CA LEU A 321 3.64 -6.43 -1.52
C LEU A 321 3.11 -5.06 -1.95
N THR A 322 3.78 -4.38 -2.87
CA THR A 322 3.33 -3.08 -3.40
C THR A 322 2.04 -3.23 -4.20
N LEU A 323 1.92 -4.25 -5.07
CA LEU A 323 0.68 -4.58 -5.77
C LEU A 323 -0.47 -4.81 -4.78
N GLY A 324 -0.24 -5.61 -3.73
CA GLY A 324 -1.21 -5.90 -2.69
C GLY A 324 -1.66 -4.65 -1.93
N LEU A 325 -0.71 -3.82 -1.47
CA LEU A 325 -0.99 -2.57 -0.77
C LEU A 325 -1.85 -1.62 -1.63
N THR A 326 -1.54 -1.50 -2.92
CA THR A 326 -2.31 -0.64 -3.85
C THR A 326 -3.73 -1.16 -4.05
N LYS A 327 -3.93 -2.47 -4.22
CA LYS A 327 -5.26 -3.08 -4.41
C LYS A 327 -6.12 -3.03 -3.16
N ILE A 328 -5.53 -3.27 -1.98
CA ILE A 328 -6.23 -3.15 -0.70
C ILE A 328 -6.70 -1.70 -0.51
N THR A 329 -5.83 -0.73 -0.83
CA THR A 329 -6.17 0.70 -0.74
C THR A 329 -7.27 1.08 -1.73
N GLU A 330 -7.17 0.65 -3.00
CA GLU A 330 -8.21 0.86 -4.02
C GLU A 330 -9.56 0.28 -3.57
N PHE A 331 -9.57 -0.97 -3.09
CA PHE A 331 -10.77 -1.64 -2.59
C PHE A 331 -11.41 -0.88 -1.41
N PHE A 332 -10.60 -0.42 -0.45
CA PHE A 332 -11.11 0.33 0.70
C PHE A 332 -11.69 1.70 0.29
N LEU A 333 -11.02 2.41 -0.62
CA LEU A 333 -11.48 3.74 -1.07
C LEU A 333 -12.78 3.63 -1.89
N LEU A 334 -12.89 2.63 -2.76
CA LEU A 334 -14.09 2.41 -3.61
C LEU A 334 -15.31 1.95 -2.81
N ASN A 335 -15.14 1.17 -1.74
CA ASN A 335 -16.24 0.67 -0.91
C ASN A 335 -16.58 1.57 0.28
N SER A 336 -15.93 2.73 0.39
CA SER A 336 -16.19 3.68 1.46
C SER A 336 -17.54 4.38 1.27
N LYS A 337 -18.35 4.48 2.34
CA LYS A 337 -19.67 5.15 2.31
C LYS A 337 -19.59 6.67 2.15
N ILE A 338 -18.41 7.26 2.33
CA ILE A 338 -18.16 8.71 2.39
C ILE A 338 -17.40 9.18 1.14
N ASN A 339 -17.42 8.42 0.03
CA ASN A 339 -16.73 8.74 -1.23
C ASN A 339 -15.26 9.19 -1.03
N LEU A 340 -14.49 8.48 -0.19
CA LEU A 340 -13.10 8.84 0.13
C LEU A 340 -12.19 8.94 -1.10
N ILE A 341 -12.58 8.32 -2.22
CA ILE A 341 -11.85 8.39 -3.48
C ILE A 341 -11.76 9.81 -4.07
N GLU A 342 -12.67 10.72 -3.69
CA GLU A 342 -12.61 12.12 -4.10
C GLU A 342 -11.63 12.95 -3.25
N VAL A 343 -11.50 12.59 -1.97
CA VAL A 343 -10.55 13.23 -1.05
C VAL A 343 -9.14 12.69 -1.27
N VAL A 344 -9.00 11.39 -1.55
CA VAL A 344 -7.73 10.69 -1.76
C VAL A 344 -7.46 10.59 -3.26
N ARG A 345 -7.11 11.73 -3.86
CA ARG A 345 -6.90 11.83 -5.31
C ARG A 345 -5.57 11.21 -5.77
N TYR A 346 -4.52 11.37 -4.98
CA TYR A 346 -3.15 10.97 -5.33
C TYR A 346 -2.48 10.09 -4.26
N PRO A 347 -2.95 8.85 -4.05
CA PRO A 347 -2.26 7.94 -3.15
C PRO A 347 -0.88 7.57 -3.73
N LEU A 348 0.16 7.58 -2.89
CA LEU A 348 1.53 7.29 -3.29
C LEU A 348 1.96 5.90 -2.81
N PHE A 349 2.34 5.04 -3.74
CA PHE A 349 2.75 3.66 -3.46
C PHE A 349 4.13 3.33 -4.00
N VAL A 350 4.53 3.96 -5.11
CA VAL A 350 5.81 3.68 -5.75
C VAL A 350 7.01 4.09 -4.88
N PRO A 351 6.98 5.20 -4.12
CA PRO A 351 8.08 5.54 -3.21
C PRO A 351 8.41 4.45 -2.18
N PHE A 352 7.42 3.69 -1.71
CA PHE A 352 7.62 2.56 -0.81
C PHE A 352 8.52 1.48 -1.45
N ALA A 353 8.17 1.03 -2.66
CA ALA A 353 8.98 0.06 -3.40
C ALA A 353 10.36 0.63 -3.75
N ALA A 354 10.40 1.92 -4.12
CA ALA A 354 11.62 2.61 -4.53
C ALA A 354 12.67 2.64 -3.42
N ILE A 355 12.27 2.99 -2.19
CA ILE A 355 13.19 3.03 -1.04
C ILE A 355 13.69 1.63 -0.68
N LEU A 356 12.81 0.63 -0.63
CA LEU A 356 13.20 -0.75 -0.31
C LEU A 356 14.16 -1.33 -1.36
N LEU A 357 13.84 -1.19 -2.64
CA LEU A 357 14.69 -1.70 -3.72
C LEU A 357 16.02 -0.94 -3.79
N CYS A 358 16.02 0.38 -3.56
CA CYS A 358 17.25 1.15 -3.56
C CYS A 358 18.14 0.79 -2.36
N SER A 359 17.55 0.53 -1.18
CA SER A 359 18.30 0.18 0.03
C SER A 359 18.82 -1.25 0.03
N LEU A 360 18.05 -2.21 -0.51
CA LEU A 360 18.39 -3.65 -0.46
C LEU A 360 19.07 -4.16 -1.72
N MET A 361 19.01 -3.41 -2.82
CA MET A 361 19.62 -3.76 -4.09
C MET A 361 20.50 -2.62 -4.60
N ASN A 362 20.06 -1.94 -5.65
CA ASN A 362 20.78 -0.81 -6.23
C ASN A 362 19.78 0.19 -6.83
N SER A 363 20.26 1.39 -7.08
CA SER A 363 19.44 2.49 -7.62
C SER A 363 18.91 2.18 -9.02
N ALA A 364 19.66 1.50 -9.88
CA ALA A 364 19.25 1.18 -11.26
C ALA A 364 18.00 0.27 -11.30
N VAL A 365 18.01 -0.80 -10.51
CA VAL A 365 16.88 -1.73 -10.33
C VAL A 365 15.69 -0.98 -9.73
N ALA A 366 15.92 -0.17 -8.70
CA ALA A 366 14.87 0.62 -8.06
C ALA A 366 14.21 1.59 -9.06
N THR A 367 14.99 2.28 -9.89
CA THR A 367 14.47 3.20 -10.91
C THR A 367 13.63 2.47 -11.97
N PHE A 368 14.15 1.37 -12.52
CA PHE A 368 13.42 0.60 -13.53
C PHE A 368 12.10 0.04 -12.99
N VAL A 369 12.14 -0.63 -11.83
CA VAL A 369 10.94 -1.21 -11.22
C VAL A 369 9.95 -0.11 -10.81
N SER A 370 10.42 1.02 -10.30
CA SER A 370 9.54 2.16 -9.96
C SER A 370 8.83 2.71 -11.20
N ALA A 371 9.55 2.92 -12.30
CA ALA A 371 8.95 3.40 -13.55
C ALA A 371 7.92 2.42 -14.10
N LEU A 372 8.22 1.12 -14.07
CA LEU A 372 7.30 0.06 -14.48
C LEU A 372 6.05 0.02 -13.59
N LEU A 373 6.22 0.08 -12.27
CA LEU A 373 5.11 0.11 -11.31
C LEU A 373 4.23 1.35 -11.50
N THR A 374 4.81 2.53 -11.70
CA THR A 374 4.03 3.73 -12.01
C THR A 374 3.21 3.55 -13.28
N PHE A 375 3.80 3.00 -14.34
CA PHE A 375 3.10 2.74 -15.60
C PHE A 375 1.94 1.76 -15.40
N ILE A 376 2.20 0.62 -14.75
CA ILE A 376 1.19 -0.39 -14.43
C ILE A 376 0.04 0.23 -13.63
N PHE A 377 0.35 0.90 -12.52
CA PHE A 377 -0.66 1.49 -11.64
C PHE A 377 -1.51 2.54 -12.33
N THR A 378 -0.91 3.37 -13.18
CA THR A 378 -1.65 4.37 -13.97
C THR A 378 -2.62 3.72 -14.96
N MET A 379 -2.28 2.55 -15.51
CA MET A 379 -3.16 1.80 -16.41
C MET A 379 -4.23 0.99 -15.67
N THR A 380 -3.96 0.52 -14.46
CA THR A 380 -4.81 -0.46 -13.76
C THR A 380 -5.68 0.09 -12.65
N LEU A 381 -5.29 1.18 -12.00
CA LEU A 381 -6.01 1.69 -10.83
C LEU A 381 -7.02 2.76 -11.23
N ALA A 382 -8.11 2.85 -10.48
CA ALA A 382 -9.21 3.79 -10.70
C ALA A 382 -8.90 5.22 -10.19
N PHE A 383 -7.65 5.68 -10.23
CA PHE A 383 -7.22 7.02 -9.80
C PHE A 383 -7.09 8.02 -10.97
N ASP A 384 -6.86 9.30 -10.66
CA ASP A 384 -6.59 10.35 -11.65
C ASP A 384 -5.28 10.08 -12.39
N ARG A 385 -5.34 9.69 -13.67
CA ARG A 385 -4.17 9.15 -14.38
C ARG A 385 -2.98 10.12 -14.46
N GLN A 386 -3.23 11.39 -14.78
CA GLN A 386 -2.16 12.34 -15.07
C GLN A 386 -1.42 12.75 -13.78
N GLY A 387 -2.14 13.23 -12.78
CA GLY A 387 -1.53 13.67 -11.53
C GLY A 387 -0.94 12.50 -10.74
N PHE A 388 -1.63 11.35 -10.71
CA PHE A 388 -1.14 10.15 -10.03
C PHE A 388 0.19 9.66 -10.63
N MET A 389 0.30 9.62 -11.96
CA MET A 389 1.52 9.18 -12.66
C MET A 389 2.69 10.10 -12.34
N ILE A 390 2.51 11.42 -12.50
CA ILE A 390 3.55 12.42 -12.27
C ILE A 390 4.04 12.38 -10.83
N LEU A 391 3.12 12.38 -9.87
CA LEU A 391 3.46 12.40 -8.45
C LEU A 391 4.14 11.11 -8.00
N ASN A 392 3.63 9.92 -8.37
CA ASN A 392 4.27 8.65 -8.00
C ASN A 392 5.67 8.52 -8.59
N LEU A 393 5.86 8.88 -9.87
CA LEU A 393 7.18 8.79 -10.50
C LEU A 393 8.17 9.78 -9.88
N ALA A 394 7.79 11.06 -9.76
CA ALA A 394 8.69 12.09 -9.28
C ALA A 394 9.09 11.86 -7.81
N THR A 395 8.14 11.50 -6.95
CA THR A 395 8.43 11.21 -5.54
C THR A 395 9.29 9.95 -5.37
N ALA A 396 9.09 8.93 -6.21
CA ALA A 396 9.93 7.74 -6.22
C ALA A 396 11.38 8.07 -6.65
N LEU A 397 11.56 8.90 -7.68
CA LEU A 397 12.89 9.33 -8.13
C LEU A 397 13.60 10.16 -7.06
N VAL A 398 12.91 11.12 -6.44
CA VAL A 398 13.47 11.92 -5.32
C VAL A 398 13.85 11.00 -4.15
N ALA A 399 13.02 9.98 -3.86
CA ALA A 399 13.31 9.00 -2.82
C ALA A 399 14.58 8.20 -3.16
N ILE A 400 14.73 7.69 -4.38
CA ILE A 400 15.92 6.94 -4.83
C ILE A 400 17.18 7.81 -4.73
N LEU A 401 17.14 9.04 -5.25
CA LEU A 401 18.28 9.96 -5.22
C LEU A 401 18.68 10.32 -3.78
N SER A 402 17.72 10.40 -2.87
CA SER A 402 17.97 10.70 -1.46
C SER A 402 18.38 9.47 -0.63
N THR A 403 18.10 8.26 -1.11
CA THR A 403 18.36 7.00 -0.40
C THR A 403 19.84 6.64 -0.38
N HIS A 404 20.62 7.08 -1.38
CA HIS A 404 22.07 6.82 -1.46
C HIS A 404 22.88 7.34 -0.25
N SER A 405 22.31 8.21 0.58
CA SER A 405 22.99 8.76 1.76
C SER A 405 22.48 8.20 3.09
N LEU A 406 21.65 7.16 3.09
CA LEU A 406 21.07 6.61 4.33
C LEU A 406 22.12 5.86 5.16
N ARG A 407 22.42 6.40 6.35
CA ARG A 407 23.24 5.73 7.37
C ARG A 407 22.45 5.37 8.62
N LYS A 408 21.29 5.99 8.83
CA LYS A 408 20.43 5.75 10.01
C LYS A 408 18.99 5.49 9.59
N ARG A 409 18.29 4.58 10.27
CA ARG A 409 16.87 4.27 10.00
C ARG A 409 15.97 5.52 10.02
N LYS A 410 16.24 6.47 10.93
CA LYS A 410 15.46 7.72 11.01
C LYS A 410 15.58 8.62 9.78
N GLU A 411 16.64 8.48 8.97
CA GLU A 411 16.83 9.28 7.76
C GLU A 411 15.84 8.90 6.66
N ILE A 412 15.18 7.73 6.75
CA ILE A 412 14.07 7.35 5.86
C ILE A 412 12.92 8.37 5.96
N PHE A 413 12.63 8.90 7.16
CA PHE A 413 11.63 9.96 7.33
C PHE A 413 12.06 11.27 6.64
N VAL A 414 13.38 11.56 6.63
CA VAL A 414 13.93 12.72 5.92
C VAL A 414 13.82 12.53 4.41
N VAL A 415 14.06 11.33 3.90
CA VAL A 415 13.85 10.97 2.48
C VAL A 415 12.39 11.18 2.07
N CYS A 416 11.44 10.66 2.84
CA CYS A 416 10.01 10.88 2.60
C CYS A 416 9.61 12.35 2.74
N GLY A 417 10.22 13.10 3.67
CA GLY A 417 10.02 14.54 3.81
C GLY A 417 10.47 15.34 2.57
N LYS A 418 11.65 15.00 2.00
CA LYS A 418 12.12 15.59 0.74
C LYS A 418 11.19 15.25 -0.43
N ALA A 419 10.74 14.00 -0.51
CA ALA A 419 9.77 13.57 -1.52
C ALA A 419 8.44 14.33 -1.38
N TRP A 420 7.99 14.59 -0.14
CA TRP A 420 6.78 15.36 0.11
C TRP A 420 6.91 16.81 -0.33
N VAL A 421 8.03 17.49 -0.01
CA VAL A 421 8.29 18.87 -0.49
C VAL A 421 8.30 18.93 -2.02
N SER A 422 8.92 17.94 -2.69
CA SER A 422 8.87 17.85 -4.15
C SER A 422 7.44 17.66 -4.68
N ALA A 423 6.62 16.85 -4.01
CA ALA A 423 5.23 16.63 -4.39
C ALA A 423 4.39 17.89 -4.23
N VAL A 424 4.59 18.66 -3.16
CA VAL A 424 3.93 19.96 -2.94
C VAL A 424 4.24 20.91 -4.09
N GLY A 425 5.52 21.01 -4.49
CA GLY A 425 5.91 21.82 -5.66
C GLY A 425 5.21 21.41 -6.94
N LEU A 426 5.06 20.10 -7.19
CA LEU A 426 4.36 19.58 -8.36
C LEU A 426 2.85 19.82 -8.31
N ILE A 427 2.22 19.66 -7.14
CA ILE A 427 0.79 19.96 -6.95
C ILE A 427 0.53 21.43 -7.23
N LEU A 428 1.37 22.34 -6.70
CA LEU A 428 1.27 23.78 -6.98
C LEU A 428 1.46 24.08 -8.47
N ALA A 429 2.46 23.47 -9.11
CA ALA A 429 2.69 23.64 -10.55
C ALA A 429 1.50 23.19 -11.40
N MET A 430 0.90 22.04 -11.08
CA MET A 430 -0.33 21.57 -11.75
C MET A 430 -1.50 22.52 -11.50
N SER A 431 -1.62 23.08 -10.30
CA SER A 431 -2.65 24.09 -9.98
C SER A 431 -2.49 25.38 -10.77
N PHE A 432 -1.24 25.82 -10.97
CA PHE A 432 -0.90 26.99 -11.79
C PHE A 432 -1.21 26.73 -13.27
N TYR A 433 -0.89 25.54 -13.76
CA TYR A 433 -1.20 25.13 -15.13
C TYR A 433 -2.71 25.15 -15.41
N ASN A 434 -3.51 24.78 -14.41
CA ASN A 434 -4.98 24.80 -14.49
C ASN A 434 -5.61 26.15 -14.13
N ASN A 435 -4.81 27.21 -13.91
CA ASN A 435 -5.25 28.54 -13.51
C ASN A 435 -6.15 28.56 -12.26
N SER A 436 -5.92 27.67 -11.30
CA SER A 436 -6.71 27.55 -10.06
C SER A 436 -5.83 27.75 -8.82
N LEU A 437 -5.55 28.99 -8.44
CA LEU A 437 -4.62 29.29 -7.33
C LEU A 437 -5.14 28.89 -5.93
N TRP A 438 -6.46 28.84 -5.76
CA TRP A 438 -7.11 28.69 -4.45
C TRP A 438 -8.27 27.69 -4.51
N ASN A 439 -8.05 26.55 -5.16
CA ASN A 439 -9.04 25.49 -5.12
C ASN A 439 -9.05 24.85 -3.72
N PHE A 440 -10.23 24.65 -3.13
CA PHE A 440 -10.39 23.96 -1.85
C PHE A 440 -9.79 22.54 -1.87
N SER A 441 -9.60 21.93 -3.06
CA SER A 441 -8.96 20.63 -3.24
C SER A 441 -7.45 20.58 -2.97
N LEU A 442 -6.75 21.73 -2.99
CA LEU A 442 -5.29 21.77 -2.83
C LEU A 442 -4.82 21.23 -1.48
N PHE A 443 -5.49 21.62 -0.40
CA PHE A 443 -5.10 21.23 0.94
C PHE A 443 -5.29 19.71 1.17
N PRO A 444 -6.44 19.09 0.82
CA PRO A 444 -6.60 17.64 0.80
C PRO A 444 -5.53 16.90 0.00
N ASP A 445 -5.17 17.39 -1.20
CA ASP A 445 -4.15 16.75 -2.06
C ASP A 445 -2.77 16.73 -1.38
N ILE A 446 -2.36 17.84 -0.76
CA ILE A 446 -1.08 17.95 -0.03
C ILE A 446 -1.07 17.04 1.21
N MET A 447 -2.18 16.99 1.95
CA MET A 447 -2.32 16.12 3.13
C MET A 447 -2.36 14.64 2.75
N CYS A 448 -3.02 14.30 1.64
CA CYS A 448 -3.04 12.96 1.07
C CYS A 448 -1.61 12.47 0.79
N VAL A 449 -0.82 13.24 0.04
CA VAL A 449 0.57 12.87 -0.26
C VAL A 449 1.42 12.78 1.01
N ALA A 450 1.23 13.68 1.97
CA ALA A 450 1.91 13.61 3.28
C ALA A 450 1.62 12.29 4.00
N PHE A 451 0.34 11.90 4.07
CA PHE A 451 -0.11 10.69 4.75
C PHE A 451 0.50 9.43 4.12
N PHE A 452 0.45 9.29 2.79
CA PHE A 452 0.99 8.11 2.11
C PHE A 452 2.52 8.02 2.17
N LEU A 453 3.25 9.14 2.14
CA LEU A 453 4.70 9.13 2.33
C LEU A 453 5.11 8.84 3.77
N LEU A 454 4.34 9.34 4.75
CA LEU A 454 4.55 8.99 6.16
C LEU A 454 4.28 7.50 6.40
N LEU A 455 3.17 6.98 5.87
CA LEU A 455 2.85 5.56 5.91
C LEU A 455 3.96 4.72 5.26
N SER A 456 4.45 5.15 4.09
CA SER A 456 5.58 4.51 3.42
C SER A 456 6.83 4.50 4.31
N ALA A 457 7.18 5.62 4.96
CA ALA A 457 8.32 5.68 5.86
C ALA A 457 8.19 4.70 7.04
N ILE A 458 7.03 4.64 7.67
CA ILE A 458 6.74 3.72 8.79
C ILE A 458 6.88 2.26 8.32
N LEU A 459 6.28 1.91 7.19
CA LEU A 459 6.34 0.57 6.63
C LEU A 459 7.77 0.17 6.25
N VAL A 460 8.53 1.06 5.60
CA VAL A 460 9.94 0.80 5.25
C VAL A 460 10.77 0.59 6.50
N VAL A 461 10.66 1.46 7.51
CA VAL A 461 11.43 1.33 8.76
C VAL A 461 11.12 0.00 9.46
N GLY A 462 9.87 -0.45 9.45
CA GLY A 462 9.47 -1.73 10.04
C GLY A 462 9.86 -2.96 9.22
N LEU A 463 9.81 -2.89 7.89
CA LEU A 463 10.05 -4.03 7.00
C LEU A 463 11.51 -4.19 6.59
N LEU A 464 12.31 -3.12 6.58
CA LEU A 464 13.71 -3.18 6.19
C LEU A 464 14.53 -4.16 7.05
N PRO A 465 14.48 -4.15 8.40
CA PRO A 465 15.19 -5.14 9.21
C PRO A 465 14.70 -6.58 8.98
N LEU A 466 13.40 -6.75 8.72
CA LEU A 466 12.83 -8.07 8.40
C LEU A 466 13.41 -8.59 7.08
N PHE A 467 13.47 -7.75 6.04
CA PHE A 467 14.07 -8.11 4.76
C PHE A 467 15.58 -8.34 4.86
N GLU A 468 16.30 -7.48 5.59
CA GLU A 468 17.74 -7.66 5.89
C GLU A 468 18.01 -9.04 6.51
N SER A 469 17.22 -9.43 7.50
CA SER A 469 17.35 -10.72 8.19
C SER A 469 16.96 -11.93 7.31
N VAL A 470 15.77 -11.88 6.69
CA VAL A 470 15.25 -12.99 5.86
C VAL A 470 16.13 -13.23 4.63
N PHE A 471 16.59 -12.16 3.98
CA PHE A 471 17.42 -12.23 2.79
C PHE A 471 18.93 -12.17 3.08
N ARG A 472 19.31 -12.03 4.36
CA ARG A 472 20.70 -11.93 4.82
C ARG A 472 21.50 -10.85 4.09
N ILE A 473 20.87 -9.71 3.85
CA ILE A 473 21.48 -8.55 3.20
C ILE A 473 21.92 -7.58 4.28
N MET A 474 23.16 -7.12 4.21
CA MET A 474 23.65 -6.05 5.09
C MET A 474 23.54 -4.72 4.34
N THR A 475 22.66 -3.85 4.81
CA THR A 475 22.62 -2.47 4.31
C THR A 475 23.62 -1.62 5.08
N ASP A 476 23.95 -0.44 4.54
CA ASP A 476 24.78 0.54 5.25
C ASP A 476 24.22 0.88 6.64
N VAL A 477 22.89 0.88 6.79
CA VAL A 477 22.22 1.09 8.07
C VAL A 477 22.53 -0.04 9.04
N THR A 478 22.42 -1.30 8.60
CA THR A 478 22.79 -2.48 9.41
C THR A 478 24.27 -2.44 9.80
N LEU A 479 25.17 -2.10 8.86
CA LEU A 479 26.61 -2.01 9.13
C LEU A 479 26.91 -0.94 10.20
N MET A 480 26.25 0.23 10.11
CA MET A 480 26.39 1.29 11.10
C MET A 480 25.87 0.88 12.49
N GLU A 481 24.86 0.01 12.58
CA GLU A 481 24.37 -0.55 13.86
C GLU A 481 25.42 -1.48 14.50
N TYR A 482 26.10 -2.30 13.70
CA TYR A 482 27.19 -3.16 14.20
C TYR A 482 28.47 -2.38 14.55
N MET A 483 28.61 -1.14 14.08
CA MET A 483 29.72 -0.27 14.46
C MET A 483 29.54 0.35 15.86
N ASP A 484 28.35 0.29 16.45
CA ASP A 484 28.09 0.86 17.77
C ASP A 484 28.89 0.10 18.86
N PRO A 485 29.80 0.76 19.61
CA PRO A 485 30.56 0.15 20.69
C PRO A 485 29.70 -0.38 21.85
N ASN A 486 28.42 0.00 21.91
CA ASN A 486 27.48 -0.51 22.92
C ASN A 486 26.97 -1.93 22.62
N ASN A 487 27.26 -2.48 21.43
CA ASN A 487 27.00 -3.89 21.16
C ASN A 487 27.77 -4.76 22.17
N ASP A 488 27.09 -5.73 22.79
CA ASP A 488 27.62 -6.49 23.93
C ASP A 488 29.00 -7.10 23.65
N LEU A 489 29.17 -7.72 22.49
CA LEU A 489 30.42 -8.36 22.10
C LEU A 489 31.56 -7.34 21.87
N LEU A 490 31.28 -6.21 21.22
CA LEU A 490 32.27 -5.16 20.94
C LEU A 490 32.63 -4.39 22.23
N ARG A 491 31.66 -4.19 23.11
CA ARG A 491 31.85 -3.62 24.45
C ARG A 491 32.77 -4.49 25.28
N ARG A 492 32.57 -5.81 25.26
CA ARG A 492 33.47 -6.77 25.92
C ARG A 492 34.88 -6.69 25.35
N LEU A 493 35.04 -6.67 24.03
CA LEU A 493 36.36 -6.49 23.38
C LEU A 493 37.06 -5.22 23.85
N THR A 494 36.33 -4.11 23.97
CA THR A 494 36.86 -2.81 24.42
C THR A 494 37.36 -2.86 25.88
N ILE A 495 36.69 -3.62 26.75
CA ILE A 495 37.00 -3.67 28.20
C ILE A 495 38.00 -4.78 28.53
N GLU A 496 37.79 -5.99 28.02
CA GLU A 496 38.55 -7.20 28.35
C GLU A 496 39.85 -7.32 27.53
N ALA A 497 39.89 -6.80 26.29
CA ALA A 497 41.04 -6.86 25.38
C ALA A 497 41.29 -5.52 24.64
N PRO A 498 41.60 -4.44 25.37
CA PRO A 498 41.67 -3.08 24.81
C PRO A 498 42.74 -2.90 23.71
N GLY A 499 43.85 -3.66 23.78
CA GLY A 499 44.91 -3.62 22.76
C GLY A 499 44.43 -4.21 21.43
N THR A 500 43.72 -5.33 21.49
CA THR A 500 43.06 -5.94 20.33
C THR A 500 41.96 -5.04 19.75
N TYR A 501 41.19 -4.34 20.60
CA TYR A 501 40.21 -3.36 20.11
C TYR A 501 40.90 -2.20 19.36
N GLN A 502 41.95 -1.61 19.93
CA GLN A 502 42.70 -0.53 19.28
C GLN A 502 43.31 -0.99 17.95
N HIS A 503 43.87 -2.20 17.91
CA HIS A 503 44.35 -2.86 16.70
C HIS A 503 43.25 -2.92 15.63
N SER A 504 42.10 -3.49 15.99
CA SER A 504 40.94 -3.66 15.11
C SER A 504 40.44 -2.34 14.51
N VAL A 505 40.47 -1.25 15.28
CA VAL A 505 40.11 0.10 14.80
C VAL A 505 41.11 0.62 13.76
N VAL A 506 42.41 0.43 13.98
CA VAL A 506 43.45 0.86 13.03
C VAL A 506 43.34 0.07 11.73
N VAL A 507 43.26 -1.26 11.83
CA VAL A 507 43.07 -2.16 10.69
C VAL A 507 41.79 -1.80 9.92
N GLY A 508 40.70 -1.45 10.60
CA GLY A 508 39.46 -1.02 9.96
C GLY A 508 39.60 0.24 9.12
N ASN A 509 40.32 1.26 9.61
CA ASN A 509 40.57 2.48 8.85
C ASN A 509 41.45 2.22 7.60
N LEU A 510 42.44 1.32 7.74
CA LEU A 510 43.30 0.89 6.63
C LEU A 510 42.48 0.13 5.56
N ALA A 511 41.70 -0.85 6.00
CA ALA A 511 40.88 -1.68 5.12
C ALA A 511 39.77 -0.87 4.43
N GLU A 512 39.11 0.06 5.13
CA GLU A 512 38.11 0.98 4.57
C GLU A 512 38.68 1.79 3.41
N SER A 513 39.86 2.38 3.63
CA SER A 513 40.55 3.22 2.64
C SER A 513 40.94 2.41 1.41
N ALA A 514 41.55 1.23 1.62
CA ALA A 514 42.00 0.35 0.56
C ALA A 514 40.84 -0.23 -0.27
N ALA A 515 39.76 -0.65 0.39
CA ALA A 515 38.56 -1.14 -0.28
C ALA A 515 37.88 -0.05 -1.11
N SER A 516 37.75 1.15 -0.55
CA SER A 516 37.13 2.29 -1.24
C SER A 516 37.92 2.70 -2.49
N ALA A 517 39.26 2.57 -2.48
CA ALA A 517 40.10 2.90 -3.62
C ALA A 517 39.76 2.04 -4.85
N ILE A 518 39.51 0.75 -4.66
CA ILE A 518 39.17 -0.19 -5.75
C ILE A 518 37.66 -0.35 -5.98
N GLY A 519 36.82 0.44 -5.29
CA GLY A 519 35.36 0.31 -5.34
C GLY A 519 34.78 -0.88 -4.58
N ALA A 520 35.55 -1.59 -3.76
CA ALA A 520 35.02 -2.60 -2.85
C ALA A 520 34.27 -1.95 -1.66
N ASN A 521 33.52 -2.74 -0.89
CA ASN A 521 32.69 -2.19 0.19
C ASN A 521 33.55 -1.78 1.42
N GLY A 522 33.97 -0.51 1.45
CA GLY A 522 34.80 0.04 2.52
C GLY A 522 34.12 0.08 3.89
N LEU A 523 32.83 0.40 3.96
CA LEU A 523 32.09 0.41 5.22
C LEU A 523 32.01 -0.99 5.83
N PHE A 524 31.76 -2.01 5.00
CA PHE A 524 31.79 -3.40 5.45
C PHE A 524 33.17 -3.76 6.01
N CYS A 525 34.26 -3.44 5.29
CA CYS A 525 35.61 -3.72 5.76
C CYS A 525 35.87 -3.08 7.14
N ARG A 526 35.52 -1.80 7.30
CA ARG A 526 35.67 -1.06 8.55
C ARG A 526 34.96 -1.72 9.73
N VAL A 527 33.72 -2.20 9.51
CA VAL A 527 32.89 -2.78 10.56
C VAL A 527 33.31 -4.22 10.83
N ALA A 528 33.58 -5.01 9.79
CA ALA A 528 33.99 -6.41 9.94
C ALA A 528 35.31 -6.55 10.70
N THR A 529 36.26 -5.64 10.50
CA THR A 529 37.52 -5.61 11.27
C THR A 529 37.30 -5.34 12.75
N LEU A 530 36.20 -4.71 13.19
CA LEU A 530 35.93 -4.58 14.63
C LEU A 530 35.66 -5.93 15.30
N TYR A 531 35.29 -6.95 14.52
CA TYR A 531 34.94 -8.28 15.02
C TYR A 531 35.93 -9.38 14.60
N HIS A 532 36.82 -9.13 13.63
CA HIS A 532 37.69 -10.18 13.07
C HIS A 532 38.50 -10.95 14.11
N ASP A 533 38.92 -10.24 15.16
CA ASP A 533 39.82 -10.71 16.21
C ASP A 533 39.09 -11.04 17.53
N VAL A 534 37.76 -11.09 17.51
CA VAL A 534 36.97 -11.18 18.74
C VAL A 534 37.22 -12.44 19.57
N GLY A 535 37.73 -13.51 18.95
CA GLY A 535 38.09 -14.73 19.67
C GLY A 535 39.28 -14.57 20.62
N LYS A 536 40.08 -13.51 20.48
CA LYS A 536 41.13 -13.16 21.46
C LYS A 536 40.55 -12.88 22.85
N LEU A 537 39.24 -12.58 22.96
CA LEU A 537 38.52 -12.50 24.23
C LEU A 537 38.57 -13.77 25.09
N ALA A 538 38.76 -14.94 24.47
CA ALA A 538 38.85 -16.20 25.22
C ALA A 538 40.10 -16.23 26.12
N THR A 539 41.20 -15.66 25.63
CA THR A 539 42.52 -15.72 26.27
C THR A 539 43.33 -14.44 26.04
N PRO A 540 42.84 -13.23 26.45
CA PRO A 540 43.44 -11.96 26.05
C PRO A 540 44.92 -11.83 26.39
N GLN A 541 45.32 -12.37 27.55
CA GLN A 541 46.68 -12.30 28.09
C GLN A 541 47.73 -13.03 27.24
N TYR A 542 47.32 -13.93 26.34
CA TYR A 542 48.26 -14.61 25.44
C TYR A 542 48.64 -13.75 24.23
N PHE A 543 47.88 -12.69 23.93
CA PHE A 543 48.15 -11.81 22.79
C PHE A 543 48.99 -10.60 23.22
N THR A 544 50.10 -10.38 22.53
CA THR A 544 51.12 -9.40 22.92
C THR A 544 50.61 -7.97 23.03
N GLU A 545 49.62 -7.59 22.22
CA GLU A 545 48.99 -6.28 22.24
C GLU A 545 48.18 -6.01 23.52
N ASN A 546 47.79 -7.05 24.26
CA ASN A 546 47.05 -6.93 25.52
C ASN A 546 47.94 -7.18 26.76
N GLN A 547 49.20 -7.57 26.57
CA GLN A 547 50.12 -7.80 27.69
C GLN A 547 50.64 -6.45 28.22
N GLN A 548 50.23 -6.08 29.44
CA GLN A 548 50.73 -4.87 30.10
C GLN A 548 52.05 -5.14 30.80
N GLY A 549 53.19 -4.84 30.16
CA GLY A 549 54.51 -4.66 30.79
C GLY A 549 55.08 -5.83 31.62
N GLY A 550 54.46 -7.01 31.58
CA GLY A 550 54.85 -8.22 32.30
C GLY A 550 55.66 -9.21 31.45
N MET A 551 55.96 -10.37 32.03
CA MET A 551 56.62 -11.47 31.33
C MET A 551 55.70 -12.05 30.25
N ASN A 552 56.22 -12.23 29.03
CA ASN A 552 55.47 -12.81 27.93
C ASN A 552 55.13 -14.28 28.23
N ILE A 553 53.82 -14.60 28.30
CA ILE A 553 53.31 -15.94 28.67
C ILE A 553 53.86 -17.04 27.74
N HIS A 554 54.15 -16.71 26.48
CA HIS A 554 54.75 -17.64 25.52
C HIS A 554 56.18 -18.09 25.87
N GLN A 555 56.81 -17.48 26.89
CA GLN A 555 58.08 -17.97 27.43
C GLN A 555 57.88 -19.17 28.38
N LEU A 556 56.67 -19.36 28.92
CA LEU A 556 56.30 -20.48 29.79
C LEU A 556 55.75 -21.69 29.03
N LEU A 557 55.45 -21.53 27.74
CA LEU A 557 54.83 -22.54 26.89
C LEU A 557 55.83 -23.13 25.90
N THR A 558 55.57 -24.36 25.46
CA THR A 558 56.23 -24.91 24.28
C THR A 558 55.80 -24.14 23.01
N PRO A 559 56.60 -24.18 21.93
CA PRO A 559 56.21 -23.54 20.68
C PRO A 559 54.90 -24.08 20.12
N LEU A 560 54.65 -25.39 20.25
CA LEU A 560 53.41 -26.02 19.82
C LEU A 560 52.20 -25.50 20.63
N GLU A 561 52.28 -25.47 21.96
CA GLU A 561 51.20 -24.92 22.81
C GLU A 561 50.93 -23.45 22.49
N SER A 562 51.98 -22.65 22.28
CA SER A 562 51.84 -21.25 21.87
C SER A 562 51.13 -21.10 20.53
N ALA A 563 51.49 -21.93 19.55
CA ALA A 563 50.83 -21.95 18.25
C ALA A 563 49.35 -22.35 18.39
N GLN A 564 49.03 -23.38 19.19
CA GLN A 564 47.65 -23.82 19.40
C GLN A 564 46.77 -22.74 20.02
N VAL A 565 47.26 -22.00 21.02
CA VAL A 565 46.51 -20.87 21.61
C VAL A 565 46.25 -19.78 20.58
N ILE A 566 47.26 -19.45 19.76
CA ILE A 566 47.11 -18.45 18.70
C ILE A 566 46.12 -18.94 17.64
N LEU A 567 46.21 -20.18 17.17
CA LEU A 567 45.30 -20.71 16.16
C LEU A 567 43.85 -20.75 16.65
N ALA A 568 43.64 -21.02 17.94
CA ALA A 568 42.32 -21.18 18.53
C ALA A 568 41.45 -19.90 18.50
N HIS A 569 42.02 -18.69 18.43
CA HIS A 569 41.23 -17.46 18.42
C HIS A 569 40.27 -17.39 17.23
N VAL A 570 40.58 -18.02 16.10
CA VAL A 570 39.68 -18.06 14.95
C VAL A 570 38.44 -18.90 15.28
N SER A 571 38.62 -20.12 15.76
CA SER A 571 37.50 -21.00 16.14
C SER A 571 36.68 -20.45 17.30
N GLU A 572 37.33 -19.86 18.30
CA GLU A 572 36.68 -19.18 19.43
C GLU A 572 35.90 -17.96 18.95
N GLY A 573 36.48 -17.17 18.06
CA GLY A 573 35.82 -16.00 17.46
C GLY A 573 34.55 -16.38 16.69
N VAL A 574 34.60 -17.48 15.92
CA VAL A 574 33.42 -18.03 15.24
C VAL A 574 32.34 -18.46 16.24
N ALA A 575 32.73 -19.17 17.30
CA ALA A 575 31.79 -19.62 18.33
C ALA A 575 31.14 -18.44 19.07
N MET A 576 31.94 -17.44 19.47
CA MET A 576 31.45 -16.23 20.12
C MET A 576 30.57 -15.39 19.19
N GLY A 577 30.99 -15.18 17.95
CA GLY A 577 30.23 -14.42 16.96
C GLY A 577 28.87 -15.05 16.67
N ARG A 578 28.81 -16.37 16.49
CA ARG A 578 27.53 -17.09 16.29
C ARG A 578 26.65 -17.03 17.52
N LYS A 579 27.22 -17.19 18.73
CA LYS A 579 26.48 -17.05 19.99
C LYS A 579 25.89 -15.65 20.17
N ALA A 580 26.60 -14.62 19.70
CA ALA A 580 26.17 -13.23 19.71
C ALA A 580 25.20 -12.85 18.56
N GLY A 581 24.88 -13.79 17.66
CA GLY A 581 23.99 -13.53 16.53
C GLY A 581 24.59 -12.63 15.44
N LEU A 582 25.92 -12.62 15.28
CA LEU A 582 26.56 -11.89 14.18
C LEU A 582 26.14 -12.48 12.82
N PRO A 583 25.92 -11.64 11.79
CA PRO A 583 25.69 -12.08 10.42
C PRO A 583 26.84 -12.96 9.91
N GLU A 584 26.52 -13.98 9.09
CA GLU A 584 27.53 -14.95 8.62
C GLU A 584 28.66 -14.29 7.82
N GLN A 585 28.42 -13.12 7.19
CA GLN A 585 29.46 -12.35 6.52
C GLN A 585 30.58 -11.90 7.47
N PHE A 586 30.27 -11.51 8.71
CA PHE A 586 31.29 -11.21 9.72
C PHE A 586 31.96 -12.48 10.23
N ILE A 587 31.19 -13.55 10.39
CA ILE A 587 31.73 -14.87 10.77
C ILE A 587 32.73 -15.37 9.72
N ASP A 588 32.47 -15.13 8.44
CA ASP A 588 33.38 -15.50 7.36
C ASP A 588 34.66 -14.67 7.40
N ILE A 589 34.61 -13.37 7.71
CA ILE A 589 35.82 -12.57 7.96
C ILE A 589 36.63 -13.11 9.15
N ILE A 590 35.98 -13.48 10.24
CA ILE A 590 36.66 -14.10 11.40
C ILE A 590 37.39 -15.38 10.97
N LYS A 591 36.79 -16.22 10.11
CA LYS A 591 37.45 -17.44 9.60
C LYS A 591 38.56 -17.16 8.59
N GLU A 592 38.36 -16.18 7.71
CA GLU A 592 39.15 -15.99 6.50
C GLU A 592 40.33 -15.02 6.67
N HIS A 593 40.31 -14.11 7.66
CA HIS A 593 41.31 -13.03 7.74
C HIS A 593 42.76 -13.51 7.86
N HIS A 594 43.00 -14.71 8.37
CA HIS A 594 44.33 -15.35 8.35
C HIS A 594 44.47 -16.46 7.28
N GLY A 595 43.40 -16.81 6.59
CA GLY A 595 43.39 -17.85 5.56
C GLY A 595 43.96 -19.18 6.09
N THR A 596 44.87 -19.78 5.34
CA THR A 596 45.57 -21.02 5.75
C THR A 596 47.04 -20.76 6.09
N THR A 597 47.35 -19.55 6.55
CA THR A 597 48.74 -19.09 6.72
C THR A 597 49.43 -19.81 7.88
N ARG A 598 50.76 -19.80 7.89
CA ARG A 598 51.56 -20.44 8.94
C ARG A 598 51.87 -19.47 10.06
N VAL A 599 51.72 -19.89 11.32
CA VAL A 599 52.21 -19.19 12.52
C VAL A 599 53.74 -19.32 12.58
N TYR A 600 54.41 -18.56 11.73
CA TYR A 600 55.80 -18.77 11.32
C TYR A 600 56.81 -18.72 12.49
N TYR A 601 56.62 -17.80 13.44
CA TYR A 601 57.53 -17.63 14.57
C TYR A 601 57.63 -18.90 15.44
N PHE A 602 56.49 -19.47 15.83
CA PHE A 602 56.46 -20.67 16.67
C PHE A 602 56.83 -21.94 15.90
N TYR A 603 56.50 -22.01 14.61
CA TYR A 603 56.98 -23.09 13.72
C TYR A 603 58.51 -23.12 13.67
N ARG A 604 59.16 -21.96 13.48
CA ARG A 604 60.63 -21.88 13.49
C ARG A 604 61.24 -22.24 14.82
N LYS A 605 60.66 -21.76 15.92
CA LYS A 605 61.12 -22.08 17.28
C LYS A 605 60.99 -23.58 17.58
N GLN A 606 59.97 -24.24 17.02
CA GLN A 606 59.81 -25.70 17.09
C GLN A 606 60.88 -26.42 16.26
N LEU A 607 61.14 -25.99 15.02
CA LEU A 607 62.21 -26.55 14.18
C LEU A 607 63.58 -26.41 14.85
N GLU A 608 63.89 -25.25 15.43
CA GLU A 608 65.14 -25.02 16.16
C GLU A 608 65.27 -25.95 17.37
N LYS A 609 64.16 -26.25 18.05
CA LYS A 609 64.11 -27.23 19.15
C LYS A 609 64.32 -28.68 18.66
N MET A 610 64.00 -28.98 17.41
CA MET A 610 64.19 -30.28 16.75
C MET A 610 65.47 -30.32 15.89
N GLU A 611 66.46 -29.47 16.19
CA GLU A 611 67.75 -29.41 15.47
C GLU A 611 67.63 -29.15 13.95
N GLY A 612 66.51 -28.58 13.51
CA GLY A 612 66.24 -28.28 12.11
C GLY A 612 65.70 -29.44 11.27
N ASP A 613 65.38 -30.60 11.88
CA ASP A 613 64.77 -31.71 11.14
C ASP A 613 63.29 -31.45 10.83
N ILE A 614 63.02 -31.14 9.56
CA ILE A 614 61.68 -30.83 9.04
C ILE A 614 60.74 -32.05 9.17
N ASN A 615 61.27 -33.28 9.15
CA ASN A 615 60.44 -34.49 9.21
C ASN A 615 59.82 -34.71 10.61
N LEU A 616 60.35 -34.05 11.63
CA LEU A 616 59.88 -34.15 13.01
C LEU A 616 58.84 -33.08 13.39
N VAL A 617 58.52 -32.16 12.48
CA VAL A 617 57.56 -31.07 12.72
C VAL A 617 56.46 -31.13 11.65
N ASP A 618 55.24 -31.48 12.04
CA ASP A 618 54.10 -31.37 11.13
C ASP A 618 53.72 -29.89 10.96
N GLU A 619 53.86 -29.38 9.73
CA GLU A 619 53.51 -28.01 9.39
C GLU A 619 52.02 -27.71 9.64
N LYS A 620 51.15 -28.72 9.55
CA LYS A 620 49.70 -28.57 9.76
C LYS A 620 49.37 -28.09 11.16
N ASP A 621 50.16 -28.49 12.16
CA ASP A 621 49.96 -28.07 13.56
C ASP A 621 50.22 -26.57 13.77
N PHE A 622 50.85 -25.90 12.80
CA PHE A 622 51.20 -24.49 12.84
C PHE A 622 50.46 -23.66 11.78
N ARG A 623 49.49 -24.24 11.06
CA ARG A 623 48.68 -23.52 10.06
C ARG A 623 47.26 -23.27 10.54
N TYR A 624 46.72 -22.11 10.16
CA TYR A 624 45.29 -21.87 10.29
C TYR A 624 44.50 -22.86 9.44
N SER A 625 43.35 -23.30 9.97
CA SER A 625 42.46 -24.25 9.30
C SER A 625 41.75 -23.65 8.08
N GLY A 626 41.74 -22.32 7.95
CA GLY A 626 41.08 -21.60 6.87
C GLY A 626 39.56 -21.50 7.02
N PRO A 627 38.83 -21.23 5.92
CA PRO A 627 39.28 -21.26 4.53
C PRO A 627 40.11 -20.04 4.11
N ARG A 628 40.69 -20.08 2.91
CA ARG A 628 41.33 -18.91 2.27
C ARG A 628 40.30 -17.80 2.01
N PRO A 629 40.73 -16.53 1.96
CA PRO A 629 39.88 -15.40 1.56
C PRO A 629 39.15 -15.63 0.23
N ARG A 630 37.83 -15.39 0.22
CA ARG A 630 36.99 -15.58 -0.98
C ARG A 630 36.47 -14.29 -1.59
N SER A 631 36.50 -13.20 -0.85
CA SER A 631 36.10 -11.87 -1.29
C SER A 631 37.29 -10.90 -1.36
N LYS A 632 37.14 -9.83 -2.15
CA LYS A 632 38.13 -8.75 -2.20
C LYS A 632 38.29 -8.12 -0.82
N GLU A 633 37.18 -7.94 -0.12
CA GLU A 633 37.10 -7.42 1.24
C GLU A 633 37.90 -8.28 2.22
N SER A 634 37.77 -9.61 2.16
CA SER A 634 38.53 -10.50 3.05
C SER A 634 40.03 -10.45 2.77
N VAL A 635 40.44 -10.35 1.50
CA VAL A 635 41.86 -10.20 1.15
C VAL A 635 42.41 -8.86 1.63
N ILE A 636 41.65 -7.77 1.45
CA ILE A 636 42.04 -6.45 1.93
C ILE A 636 42.22 -6.45 3.45
N ILE A 637 41.30 -7.08 4.18
CA ILE A 637 41.39 -7.22 5.64
C ILE A 637 42.63 -8.03 6.03
N MET A 638 42.89 -9.16 5.37
CA MET A 638 44.09 -9.97 5.61
C MET A 638 45.38 -9.17 5.41
N ILE A 639 45.47 -8.41 4.31
CA ILE A 639 46.66 -7.61 3.99
C ILE A 639 46.80 -6.45 5.00
N ALA A 640 45.70 -5.76 5.33
CA ALA A 640 45.70 -4.66 6.28
C ALA A 640 46.13 -5.13 7.69
N ASP A 641 45.58 -6.24 8.17
CA ASP A 641 45.94 -6.85 9.46
C ASP A 641 47.43 -7.23 9.50
N THR A 642 47.89 -7.95 8.47
CA THR A 642 49.30 -8.38 8.37
C THR A 642 50.25 -7.18 8.33
N LEU A 643 49.93 -6.15 7.55
CA LEU A 643 50.79 -4.99 7.37
C LEU A 643 50.81 -4.09 8.62
N GLU A 644 49.66 -3.87 9.26
CA GLU A 644 49.56 -3.12 10.51
C GLU A 644 50.45 -3.78 11.58
N ALA A 645 50.25 -5.08 11.83
CA ALA A 645 50.97 -5.81 12.86
C ALA A 645 52.49 -5.81 12.59
N ALA A 646 52.90 -6.03 11.33
CA ALA A 646 54.31 -6.02 10.95
C ALA A 646 54.93 -4.61 11.02
N SER A 647 54.16 -3.56 10.71
CA SER A 647 54.68 -2.18 10.74
C SER A 647 55.06 -1.73 12.14
N ARG A 648 54.43 -2.28 13.19
CA ARG A 648 54.78 -1.98 14.60
C ARG A 648 56.19 -2.41 15.00
N SER A 649 56.79 -3.34 14.24
CA SER A 649 58.16 -3.80 14.48
C SER A 649 59.23 -2.97 13.75
N LEU A 650 58.84 -2.00 12.91
CA LEU A 650 59.78 -1.12 12.21
C LEU A 650 60.31 -0.03 13.14
N ASP A 651 61.63 0.17 13.16
CA ASP A 651 62.27 1.27 13.89
C ASP A 651 61.81 2.65 13.41
N LYS A 652 61.63 2.80 12.09
CA LYS A 652 61.13 4.01 11.44
C LYS A 652 60.11 3.66 10.35
N VAL A 653 58.91 4.19 10.50
CA VAL A 653 57.82 4.09 9.54
C VAL A 653 58.00 5.18 8.48
N THR A 654 58.58 4.81 7.34
CA THR A 654 58.74 5.67 6.15
C THR A 654 58.06 5.03 4.96
N GLU A 655 57.77 5.80 3.92
CA GLU A 655 57.15 5.26 2.70
C GLU A 655 58.01 4.16 2.06
N HIS A 656 59.34 4.33 2.04
CA HIS A 656 60.27 3.32 1.51
C HIS A 656 60.21 2.02 2.32
N THR A 657 60.39 2.11 3.65
CA THR A 657 60.40 0.92 4.53
C THR A 657 59.06 0.19 4.53
N LEU A 658 57.94 0.92 4.45
CA LEU A 658 56.61 0.33 4.30
C LEU A 658 56.38 -0.30 2.92
N SER A 659 56.90 0.29 1.84
CA SER A 659 56.78 -0.27 0.49
C SER A 659 57.53 -1.59 0.35
N GLU A 660 58.75 -1.67 0.89
CA GLU A 660 59.52 -2.92 0.95
C GLU A 660 58.82 -3.98 1.80
N LEU A 661 58.36 -3.60 3.00
CA LEU A 661 57.63 -4.49 3.89
C LEU A 661 56.35 -5.01 3.24
N SER A 662 55.54 -4.12 2.66
CA SER A 662 54.29 -4.47 1.99
C SER A 662 54.52 -5.37 0.78
N ASN A 663 55.50 -5.06 -0.08
CA ASN A 663 55.88 -5.90 -1.21
C ASN A 663 56.23 -7.31 -0.77
N ARG A 664 57.06 -7.43 0.26
CA ARG A 664 57.51 -8.72 0.78
C ARG A 664 56.34 -9.54 1.34
N LEU A 665 55.53 -8.95 2.22
CA LEU A 665 54.41 -9.65 2.87
C LEU A 665 53.33 -10.05 1.88
N ILE A 666 52.96 -9.18 0.94
CA ILE A 666 51.96 -9.49 -0.09
C ILE A 666 52.48 -10.61 -1.00
N ARG A 667 53.76 -10.58 -1.37
CA ARG A 667 54.38 -11.64 -2.16
C ARG A 667 54.39 -12.97 -1.42
N GLU A 668 54.74 -12.99 -0.14
CA GLU A 668 54.69 -14.19 0.70
C GLU A 668 53.27 -14.80 0.75
N LYS A 669 52.22 -13.97 0.88
CA LYS A 669 50.82 -14.45 0.85
C LYS A 669 50.39 -14.94 -0.53
N ALA A 670 50.83 -14.27 -1.60
CA ALA A 670 50.56 -14.69 -2.96
C ALA A 670 51.24 -16.02 -3.29
N ASP A 671 52.50 -16.19 -2.90
CA ASP A 671 53.27 -17.43 -3.11
C ASP A 671 52.71 -18.59 -2.27
N ASP A 672 52.09 -18.32 -1.11
CA ASP A 672 51.34 -19.32 -0.28
C ASP A 672 49.90 -19.58 -0.79
N GLY A 673 49.53 -19.00 -1.94
CA GLY A 673 48.23 -19.20 -2.60
C GLY A 673 47.03 -18.60 -1.87
N GLN A 674 47.24 -17.62 -0.97
CA GLN A 674 46.15 -17.06 -0.14
C GLN A 674 45.14 -16.25 -0.95
N PHE A 675 45.47 -15.85 -2.18
CA PHE A 675 44.62 -15.05 -3.06
C PHE A 675 43.91 -15.87 -4.15
N ASP A 676 44.16 -17.19 -4.22
CA ASP A 676 43.69 -18.06 -5.31
C ASP A 676 42.16 -18.16 -5.42
N ASP A 677 41.46 -18.02 -4.28
CA ASP A 677 40.00 -18.20 -4.19
C ASP A 677 39.22 -16.87 -4.30
N CYS A 678 39.92 -15.75 -4.55
CA CYS A 678 39.33 -14.42 -4.70
C CYS A 678 39.56 -13.85 -6.11
N LEU A 679 38.65 -13.01 -6.59
CA LEU A 679 38.77 -12.35 -7.89
C LEU A 679 39.39 -10.95 -7.74
N LEU A 680 40.57 -10.85 -7.13
CA LEU A 680 41.34 -9.62 -7.02
C LEU A 680 42.32 -9.51 -8.20
N THR A 681 42.24 -8.43 -8.98
CA THR A 681 43.15 -8.21 -10.11
C THR A 681 44.50 -7.65 -9.64
N PHE A 682 45.55 -7.81 -10.44
CA PHE A 682 46.87 -7.22 -10.13
C PHE A 682 46.84 -5.69 -10.06
N GLU A 683 46.00 -5.04 -10.87
CA GLU A 683 45.80 -3.59 -10.82
C GLU A 683 45.18 -3.15 -9.49
N GLU A 684 44.12 -3.84 -9.07
CA GLU A 684 43.48 -3.59 -7.77
C GLU A 684 44.43 -3.83 -6.61
N LEU A 685 45.23 -4.91 -6.66
CA LEU A 685 46.23 -5.20 -5.63
C LEU A 685 47.30 -4.10 -5.51
N ALA A 686 47.76 -3.55 -6.65
CA ALA A 686 48.70 -2.43 -6.65
C ALA A 686 48.09 -1.17 -6.01
N MET A 687 46.83 -0.87 -6.31
CA MET A 687 46.11 0.27 -5.74
C MET A 687 45.86 0.09 -4.24
N VAL A 688 45.49 -1.12 -3.80
CA VAL A 688 45.37 -1.49 -2.38
C VAL A 688 46.69 -1.25 -1.65
N LYS A 689 47.81 -1.74 -2.20
CA LYS A 689 49.15 -1.55 -1.63
C LYS A 689 49.48 -0.07 -1.46
N GLU A 690 49.32 0.73 -2.51
CA GLU A 690 49.64 2.16 -2.48
C GLU A 690 48.80 2.89 -1.42
N THR A 691 47.51 2.57 -1.35
CA THR A 691 46.57 3.19 -0.41
C THR A 691 46.93 2.84 1.04
N LEU A 692 47.23 1.57 1.32
CA LEU A 692 47.63 1.12 2.66
C LEU A 692 48.91 1.82 3.14
N ILE A 693 49.91 1.95 2.26
CA ILE A 693 51.17 2.63 2.60
C ILE A 693 50.89 4.10 2.94
N LYS A 694 50.13 4.82 2.11
CA LYS A 694 49.77 6.22 2.35
C LYS A 694 49.04 6.39 3.69
N THR A 695 48.06 5.55 3.98
CA THR A 695 47.28 5.63 5.23
C THR A 695 48.13 5.30 6.46
N LEU A 696 49.04 4.31 6.37
CA LEU A 696 49.97 3.98 7.46
C LEU A 696 50.97 5.12 7.73
N VAL A 697 51.55 5.70 6.67
CA VAL A 697 52.43 6.88 6.78
C VAL A 697 51.68 8.01 7.49
N ALA A 698 50.45 8.33 7.06
CA ALA A 698 49.65 9.37 7.69
C ALA A 698 49.37 9.09 9.18
N SER A 699 49.06 7.83 9.53
CA SER A 699 48.82 7.44 10.93
C SER A 699 50.08 7.53 11.80
N GLY A 700 51.26 7.23 11.25
CA GLY A 700 52.54 7.27 11.96
C GLY A 700 53.06 8.69 12.25
N HIS A 701 52.70 9.69 11.44
CA HIS A 701 53.18 11.07 11.57
C HIS A 701 52.39 11.92 12.59
N SER A 702 51.35 11.38 13.24
CA SER A 702 50.52 12.11 14.22
C SER A 702 51.16 12.28 15.61
N ARG A 703 52.29 11.63 15.93
CA ARG A 703 52.99 11.85 17.21
C ARG A 703 54.10 12.88 17.02
N VAL A 704 53.74 14.16 16.93
CA VAL A 704 54.70 15.25 17.16
C VAL A 704 55.24 15.09 18.58
N LYS A 705 56.50 14.67 18.73
CA LYS A 705 57.19 14.72 20.02
C LYS A 705 57.34 16.19 20.41
N TYR A 706 56.57 16.62 21.41
CA TYR A 706 56.83 17.91 22.05
C TYR A 706 58.25 17.88 22.62
N PRO A 707 59.09 18.87 22.31
CA PRO A 707 60.43 18.93 22.88
C PRO A 707 60.32 19.08 24.40
N THR A 708 60.83 18.09 25.12
CA THR A 708 61.08 18.20 26.56
C THR A 708 62.08 19.34 26.77
N LYS A 709 61.65 20.41 27.44
CA LYS A 709 62.55 21.46 27.95
C LYS A 709 63.58 20.79 28.86
N GLU A 710 64.84 20.81 28.45
CA GLU A 710 65.95 20.53 29.36
C GLU A 710 65.94 21.59 30.46
N LEU A 711 65.63 21.17 31.68
CA LEU A 711 65.89 21.96 32.88
C LEU A 711 67.41 22.06 33.04
N LYS A 712 67.97 23.22 32.66
CA LYS A 712 69.31 23.62 33.08
C LYS A 712 69.35 23.61 34.61
N LYS A 713 70.18 22.73 35.18
CA LYS A 713 70.66 22.84 36.55
C LYS A 713 71.55 24.09 36.62
N GLU A 714 71.02 25.18 37.15
CA GLU A 714 71.85 26.27 37.67
C GLU A 714 72.51 25.80 38.97
N THR A 715 73.83 25.81 38.94
CA THR A 715 74.72 25.67 40.10
C THR A 715 74.43 26.76 41.12
N ALA A 716 74.12 26.35 42.35
CA ALA A 716 74.08 27.24 43.50
C ALA A 716 75.47 27.85 43.76
N HIS A 717 75.57 29.16 43.55
CA HIS A 717 76.54 30.00 44.24
C HIS A 717 75.73 30.95 45.11
N GLY A 718 76.00 30.90 46.42
CA GLY A 718 75.26 31.66 47.41
C GLY A 718 75.55 33.16 47.28
N GLU A 719 74.52 33.96 47.46
CA GLU A 719 74.65 35.32 47.96
C GLU A 719 73.37 35.74 48.68
N THR A 720 73.59 36.14 49.92
CA THR A 720 72.77 36.84 50.92
C THR A 720 71.47 37.51 50.48
N ILE A 721 70.40 37.21 51.21
CA ILE A 721 69.14 37.97 51.27
C ILE A 721 69.32 39.16 52.25
N PRO A 722 68.96 40.40 51.87
CA PRO A 722 68.45 41.36 52.81
C PRO A 722 66.92 41.33 52.82
N SER A 723 66.40 41.35 54.04
CA SER A 723 65.01 41.42 54.48
C SER A 723 64.32 42.75 54.15
N CYS A 724 62.99 42.76 54.40
CA CYS A 724 62.01 43.86 54.44
C CYS A 724 61.11 43.91 53.18
N GLU A 725 59.79 44.03 53.25
CA GLU A 725 58.87 44.35 54.36
C GLU A 725 57.42 44.09 53.90
N ALA A 726 56.52 43.96 54.89
CA ALA A 726 55.04 43.85 54.85
C ALA A 726 54.41 42.47 54.63
#